data_AF-A0A417FS50-F1
#
_entry.id   AF-A0A417FS50-F1
#
_cell.length_a   1.000
_cell.length_b   1.000
_cell.length_c   1.000
_cell.angle_alpha   90.00
_cell.angle_beta   90.00
_cell.angle_gamma   90.00
#
_symmetry.space_group_name_H-M   'P 1'
#
loop_
_entity.id
_entity.type
_entity.pdbx_description
1 polymer ?
#
loop_
_entity_poly.entity_id
_entity_poly.type
_entity_poly.pdbx_seq_one_letter_code
_entity_poly.pdbx_strand_id
1 'polypeptide(L)'
;MKKGKFLFAITGTIILLLQSILPAVAIDESEDLKNIKAELESMIPEEELGKYGKGEVIGEAYIDQEESYCEEKNQEEAEERIMLLSAVGSPAVITPGAGHSYGSWGTCEFSVKTQTGTYLGFCAEPNSTTPSGTFSVSELNSDIIKALILCYVIPELYENLGKNIFNERDRNTYAYCHAAVGYAYCGSLTGLSASMAQGIKNMVAVTQNQMATNGTLQRYMSEYKTYVAYNAQQDIVWVERAPKGNIRVLKTSTKPGITNGNTCYSLNGAVYGVYTDQACTNQVATLTTDKDGNSNVAQLDANTYWVKEIKVPIGYAWNHTVYNVTIRSGETAVVKVSDAPTMNPVEILLKKVDAETWQNVPQGHGTFEGALFDVKFYAGNYESDPQQQGIKPVRSWVIRTDSEGVGKLRNEYRESGDEFYTMDNGEIAFPLGTVVIQEIAAPEGYQINPEVIVRKITSENKGEEIVDSYQNAQIPEQVLTLDIVKVQKETMTPIAGAKFIHTMPDGSREEVMTDGQGKAALKGLIRGEHMVEESFVPDGYTRNPGKIRFQISGNNQIELKENTSTVQSGKIQFEKTVRGAALRVEDACAPYKLLIDKKNEDGKKLKDAEFTLYQDKECKKKITCSKTNENGEAKFEGLAVGETYFIKETKAPQGYRIPVNLDGSDKIYEISVASNPMENIFTCQIDQKIYQLEDSKSIISGTKAERIVTIEVVNYKGNKLPKTGSDWNLLILTAGIACVLGAIWWKTPYKK
;
A
#
# COMPACT_ATOMS: atom_id res chain seq x y z
N MET A 1 3.24 -72.77 -3.74
CA MET A 1 4.19 -73.63 -2.99
C MET A 1 5.00 -72.74 -2.03
N LYS A 2 5.01 -72.99 -0.71
CA LYS A 2 6.07 -73.70 0.06
C LYS A 2 7.49 -73.13 -0.22
N LYS A 3 8.35 -72.70 0.70
CA LYS A 3 8.34 -72.31 2.15
C LYS A 3 9.43 -71.20 2.28
N GLY A 4 9.59 -70.41 3.35
CA GLY A 4 8.94 -70.37 4.66
C GLY A 4 9.17 -69.02 5.37
N LYS A 5 9.72 -69.02 6.59
CA LYS A 5 10.03 -67.84 7.44
C LYS A 5 11.04 -68.23 8.55
N PHE A 6 12.04 -67.37 8.81
CA PHE A 6 12.47 -66.89 10.15
C PHE A 6 13.22 -67.84 11.14
N LEU A 7 13.80 -67.22 12.19
CA LEU A 7 14.62 -67.74 13.32
C LEU A 7 16.09 -68.08 12.99
N PHE A 8 17.08 -67.91 13.91
CA PHE A 8 17.04 -67.65 15.36
C PHE A 8 17.96 -66.49 15.81
N ALA A 9 17.64 -65.89 16.96
CA ALA A 9 18.57 -65.16 17.81
C ALA A 9 18.81 -65.97 19.11
N ILE A 10 19.84 -65.62 19.89
CA ILE A 10 20.13 -66.11 21.26
C ILE A 10 20.63 -67.57 21.34
N THR A 11 21.93 -67.75 21.63
CA THR A 11 22.46 -68.22 22.94
C THR A 11 23.99 -68.16 22.91
N GLY A 12 24.65 -67.72 24.00
CA GLY A 12 26.11 -67.66 24.04
C GLY A 12 26.73 -66.92 25.24
N THR A 13 25.94 -66.21 26.04
CA THR A 13 26.42 -65.46 27.22
C THR A 13 26.76 -66.36 28.43
N ILE A 14 27.61 -67.37 28.25
CA ILE A 14 28.25 -68.14 29.33
C ILE A 14 29.68 -68.55 28.95
N ILE A 15 30.60 -67.57 28.83
CA ILE A 15 31.96 -67.64 29.42
C ILE A 15 32.35 -66.22 29.85
N LEU A 16 31.68 -65.72 30.88
CA LEU A 16 32.11 -64.52 31.60
C LEU A 16 31.95 -64.76 33.10
N LEU A 17 32.66 -65.78 33.61
CA LEU A 17 32.94 -66.01 35.04
C LEU A 17 33.92 -67.19 35.25
N LEU A 18 35.20 -66.90 35.07
CA LEU A 18 36.36 -67.54 35.74
C LEU A 18 37.54 -66.59 35.49
N GLN A 19 37.65 -65.55 36.32
CA GLN A 19 38.74 -65.38 37.29
C GLN A 19 40.13 -65.34 36.60
N SER A 20 40.75 -64.17 36.39
CA SER A 20 41.42 -63.38 37.44
C SER A 20 42.30 -64.22 38.38
N ILE A 21 43.52 -64.56 37.96
CA ILE A 21 44.77 -64.74 38.75
C ILE A 21 45.93 -65.04 37.77
N LEU A 22 47.14 -64.54 38.07
CA LEU A 22 48.41 -64.74 37.34
C LEU A 22 48.98 -66.19 37.54
N PRO A 23 50.06 -66.66 36.87
CA PRO A 23 50.88 -66.11 35.77
C PRO A 23 51.11 -67.14 34.61
N ALA A 24 52.10 -66.86 33.76
CA ALA A 24 52.52 -67.66 32.59
C ALA A 24 52.81 -69.16 32.83
N VAL A 25 52.34 -70.00 31.91
CA VAL A 25 52.90 -71.32 31.55
C VAL A 25 52.78 -71.48 30.02
N ALA A 26 53.79 -72.08 29.38
CA ALA A 26 53.78 -72.36 27.95
C ALA A 26 52.77 -73.47 27.59
N ILE A 27 52.10 -73.36 26.44
CA ILE A 27 51.30 -74.43 25.85
C ILE A 27 51.79 -74.67 24.42
N ASP A 28 51.97 -75.95 24.12
CA ASP A 28 52.48 -76.53 22.87
C ASP A 28 51.51 -76.30 21.69
N GLU A 29 52.00 -76.38 20.45
CA GLU A 29 51.15 -76.30 19.26
C GLU A 29 50.20 -77.49 19.20
N SER A 30 48.88 -77.27 19.33
CA SER A 30 47.88 -78.33 19.20
C SER A 30 47.90 -78.97 17.81
N GLU A 31 47.74 -80.30 17.77
CA GLU A 31 47.76 -81.13 16.55
C GLU A 31 46.88 -80.58 15.41
N ASP A 32 45.75 -79.95 15.76
CA ASP A 32 44.80 -79.33 14.83
C ASP A 32 45.45 -78.23 13.95
N LEU A 33 46.41 -77.47 14.47
CA LEU A 33 47.07 -76.40 13.71
C LEU A 33 48.00 -76.95 12.62
N LYS A 34 48.59 -78.14 12.84
CA LYS A 34 49.44 -78.82 11.86
C LYS A 34 48.62 -79.46 10.74
N ASN A 35 47.45 -80.02 11.06
CA ASN A 35 46.54 -80.59 10.06
C ASN A 35 45.94 -79.51 9.15
N ILE A 36 45.46 -78.40 9.70
CA ILE A 36 44.93 -77.27 8.91
C ILE A 36 46.01 -76.67 7.98
N LYS A 37 47.26 -76.62 8.44
CA LYS A 37 48.39 -76.14 7.62
C LYS A 37 48.72 -77.08 6.46
N ALA A 38 48.75 -78.40 6.70
CA ALA A 38 49.01 -79.40 5.67
C ALA A 38 47.90 -79.44 4.60
N GLU A 39 46.64 -79.23 5.00
CA GLU A 39 45.50 -79.17 4.09
C GLU A 39 45.57 -77.94 3.17
N LEU A 40 45.92 -76.76 3.72
CA LEU A 40 46.19 -75.52 2.98
C LEU A 40 47.40 -75.65 2.02
N GLU A 41 48.47 -76.30 2.44
CA GLU A 41 49.67 -76.52 1.59
C GLU A 41 49.39 -77.51 0.43
N SER A 42 48.38 -78.38 0.54
CA SER A 42 47.97 -79.32 -0.52
C SER A 42 47.07 -78.73 -1.62
N MET A 43 46.57 -77.49 -1.46
CA MET A 43 45.67 -76.84 -2.43
C MET A 43 46.39 -76.08 -3.56
N ILE A 44 47.71 -76.22 -3.69
CA ILE A 44 48.52 -75.57 -4.73
C ILE A 44 49.10 -76.63 -5.68
N PRO A 45 48.61 -76.74 -6.92
CA PRO A 45 49.28 -77.53 -7.96
C PRO A 45 50.61 -76.88 -8.36
N GLU A 46 51.70 -77.65 -8.30
CA GLU A 46 53.08 -77.16 -8.50
C GLU A 46 53.46 -76.88 -9.97
N GLU A 47 52.47 -76.83 -10.89
CA GLU A 47 52.68 -76.70 -12.35
C GLU A 47 52.22 -75.37 -13.00
N GLU A 48 51.56 -74.46 -12.27
CA GLU A 48 51.22 -73.10 -12.78
C GLU A 48 52.33 -72.08 -12.49
N LEU A 49 53.59 -72.51 -12.62
CA LEU A 49 54.77 -71.67 -12.41
C LEU A 49 55.07 -70.83 -13.66
N GLY A 50 54.18 -69.86 -13.94
CA GLY A 50 54.45 -68.71 -14.80
C GLY A 50 53.54 -68.54 -16.02
N LYS A 51 52.44 -67.79 -15.84
CA LYS A 51 51.92 -66.75 -16.77
C LYS A 51 50.72 -66.03 -16.15
N TYR A 52 50.44 -64.81 -16.66
CA TYR A 52 49.35 -63.90 -16.25
C TYR A 52 49.51 -63.38 -14.80
N GLY A 53 49.07 -62.18 -14.43
CA GLY A 53 48.49 -61.03 -15.13
C GLY A 53 48.36 -59.89 -14.09
N LYS A 54 48.08 -58.63 -14.48
CA LYS A 54 47.83 -57.56 -13.49
C LYS A 54 46.72 -57.99 -12.53
N GLY A 55 47.00 -58.00 -11.22
CA GLY A 55 46.00 -58.24 -10.18
C GLY A 55 44.98 -57.09 -10.09
N GLU A 56 43.94 -57.28 -9.29
CA GLU A 56 42.89 -56.26 -9.10
C GLU A 56 43.49 -54.92 -8.64
N VAL A 57 43.06 -53.85 -9.31
CA VAL A 57 43.42 -52.46 -8.99
C VAL A 57 42.63 -52.04 -7.76
N ILE A 58 43.33 -51.70 -6.68
CA ILE A 58 42.74 -51.29 -5.37
C ILE A 58 42.93 -49.78 -5.07
N GLY A 59 43.24 -49.00 -6.11
CA GLY A 59 43.25 -47.54 -6.08
C GLY A 59 43.52 -46.97 -7.48
N GLU A 60 42.80 -45.91 -7.86
CA GLU A 60 42.99 -45.21 -9.13
C GLU A 60 43.63 -43.83 -8.90
N ALA A 61 44.60 -43.47 -9.73
CA ALA A 61 45.11 -42.11 -9.81
C ALA A 61 44.25 -41.32 -10.80
N TYR A 62 43.56 -40.29 -10.31
CA TYR A 62 42.80 -39.39 -11.17
C TYR A 62 43.76 -38.40 -11.85
N ILE A 63 43.77 -38.44 -13.19
CA ILE A 63 44.38 -37.43 -14.05
C ILE A 63 43.22 -36.64 -14.66
N ASP A 64 43.16 -35.34 -14.39
CA ASP A 64 42.19 -34.47 -15.05
C ASP A 64 42.60 -34.29 -16.52
N GLN A 65 41.74 -34.66 -17.46
CA GLN A 65 42.02 -34.62 -18.89
C GLN A 65 41.19 -33.53 -19.58
N GLU A 66 41.74 -32.32 -19.64
CA GLU A 66 41.40 -31.37 -20.70
C GLU A 66 42.66 -30.89 -21.43
N GLU A 67 42.65 -31.06 -22.75
CA GLU A 67 43.72 -30.63 -23.66
C GLU A 67 43.50 -29.18 -24.16
N SER A 68 44.61 -28.59 -24.62
CA SER A 68 44.67 -27.70 -25.80
C SER A 68 44.53 -26.16 -25.64
N TYR A 69 45.68 -25.51 -25.88
CA TYR A 69 45.89 -24.18 -26.50
C TYR A 69 45.50 -22.88 -25.76
N CYS A 70 46.53 -22.11 -25.38
CA CYS A 70 46.94 -20.90 -26.10
C CYS A 70 48.35 -20.42 -25.70
N GLU A 71 48.98 -19.62 -26.57
CA GLU A 71 50.42 -19.25 -26.48
C GLU A 71 50.69 -17.94 -25.71
N GLU A 72 51.88 -17.89 -25.09
CA GLU A 72 52.77 -16.76 -24.74
C GLU A 72 52.28 -15.42 -24.13
N LYS A 73 52.98 -15.06 -23.03
CA LYS A 73 53.40 -13.69 -22.58
C LYS A 73 52.32 -12.77 -21.98
N ASN A 74 52.41 -12.34 -20.72
CA ASN A 74 53.60 -11.80 -20.03
C ASN A 74 53.65 -12.13 -18.53
N GLN A 75 54.86 -12.20 -17.97
CA GLN A 75 55.11 -12.05 -16.53
C GLN A 75 55.49 -10.59 -16.25
N GLU A 76 54.78 -9.91 -15.34
CA GLU A 76 55.36 -9.18 -14.19
C GLU A 76 54.24 -8.46 -13.41
N GLU A 77 53.59 -9.21 -12.52
CA GLU A 77 53.13 -8.67 -11.22
C GLU A 77 53.02 -9.85 -10.26
N ALA A 78 54.02 -9.97 -9.37
CA ALA A 78 54.16 -11.08 -8.45
C ALA A 78 53.36 -10.82 -7.17
N GLU A 79 52.03 -10.81 -7.29
CA GLU A 79 51.15 -10.84 -6.12
C GLU A 79 51.26 -12.18 -5.38
N GLU A 80 51.17 -12.14 -4.05
CA GLU A 80 51.37 -13.28 -3.16
C GLU A 80 50.38 -14.41 -3.46
N ARG A 81 50.83 -15.42 -4.22
CA ARG A 81 50.07 -16.67 -4.39
C ARG A 81 49.99 -17.38 -3.04
N ILE A 82 48.83 -17.23 -2.40
CA ILE A 82 48.46 -17.84 -1.12
C ILE A 82 48.81 -19.34 -1.18
N MET A 83 49.68 -19.79 -0.27
CA MET A 83 50.23 -21.14 -0.29
C MET A 83 49.13 -22.18 -0.09
N LEU A 84 48.99 -23.05 -1.08
CA LEU A 84 48.12 -24.23 -1.05
C LEU A 84 48.92 -25.44 -0.56
N LEU A 85 48.20 -26.49 -0.14
CA LEU A 85 48.79 -27.81 0.11
C LEU A 85 49.46 -28.37 -1.17
N SER A 86 50.14 -29.51 -1.08
CA SER A 86 50.49 -30.29 -2.27
C SER A 86 49.22 -30.58 -3.08
N ALA A 87 49.00 -29.81 -4.13
CA ALA A 87 47.79 -29.84 -4.95
C ALA A 87 48.01 -30.71 -6.18
N VAL A 88 46.93 -31.25 -6.73
CA VAL A 88 46.97 -31.94 -8.02
C VAL A 88 47.57 -31.00 -9.07
N GLY A 89 48.54 -31.48 -9.85
CA GLY A 89 49.28 -30.69 -10.84
C GLY A 89 50.39 -29.80 -10.28
N SER A 90 50.59 -29.71 -8.96
CA SER A 90 51.73 -28.97 -8.39
C SER A 90 53.06 -29.73 -8.60
N PRO A 91 54.22 -29.03 -8.67
CA PRO A 91 55.51 -29.68 -8.79
C PRO A 91 56.08 -30.10 -7.43
N ALA A 92 56.59 -31.32 -7.34
CA ALA A 92 57.43 -31.81 -6.24
C ALA A 92 58.86 -32.12 -6.73
N VAL A 93 59.87 -31.83 -5.91
CA VAL A 93 61.27 -32.18 -6.20
C VAL A 93 61.68 -33.40 -5.39
N ILE A 94 62.02 -34.48 -6.10
CA ILE A 94 62.40 -35.78 -5.56
C ILE A 94 63.93 -35.89 -5.51
N THR A 95 64.46 -36.12 -4.30
CA THR A 95 65.90 -36.31 -4.07
C THR A 95 66.15 -37.67 -3.38
N PRO A 96 66.88 -38.60 -4.02
CA PRO A 96 67.34 -39.85 -3.41
C PRO A 96 68.25 -39.65 -2.18
N GLY A 97 68.09 -40.52 -1.19
CA GLY A 97 68.84 -40.56 0.06
C GLY A 97 69.52 -41.91 0.30
N ALA A 98 69.47 -42.40 1.54
CA ALA A 98 70.12 -43.65 1.92
C ALA A 98 69.49 -44.87 1.21
N GLY A 99 70.33 -45.75 0.65
CA GLY A 99 69.91 -46.96 -0.03
C GLY A 99 69.60 -48.10 0.93
N HIS A 100 68.52 -48.85 0.65
CA HIS A 100 68.06 -50.01 1.40
C HIS A 100 67.68 -51.15 0.44
N SER A 101 67.57 -52.39 0.93
CA SER A 101 67.15 -53.52 0.09
C SER A 101 66.34 -54.57 0.85
N TYR A 102 65.46 -55.27 0.12
CA TYR A 102 64.70 -56.40 0.64
C TYR A 102 64.53 -57.47 -0.46
N GLY A 103 65.20 -58.61 -0.31
CA GLY A 103 65.28 -59.61 -1.39
C GLY A 103 65.99 -59.01 -2.63
N SER A 104 65.38 -59.14 -3.81
CA SER A 104 65.86 -58.46 -5.02
C SER A 104 65.47 -56.98 -5.11
N TRP A 105 64.60 -56.48 -4.23
CA TRP A 105 64.07 -55.12 -4.33
C TRP A 105 65.06 -54.14 -3.71
N GLY A 106 65.69 -53.31 -4.55
CA GLY A 106 66.42 -52.12 -4.12
C GLY A 106 65.46 -50.94 -3.94
N THR A 107 65.74 -50.09 -2.96
CA THR A 107 65.05 -48.82 -2.75
C THR A 107 66.01 -47.81 -2.12
N CYS A 108 65.59 -46.56 -1.97
CA CYS A 108 66.24 -45.59 -1.12
C CYS A 108 65.19 -44.70 -0.44
N GLU A 109 65.58 -44.01 0.63
CA GLU A 109 64.79 -42.90 1.17
C GLU A 109 64.63 -41.82 0.09
N PHE A 110 63.43 -41.23 -0.04
CA PHE A 110 63.20 -40.09 -0.92
C PHE A 110 62.84 -38.85 -0.10
N SER A 111 63.62 -37.78 -0.26
CA SER A 111 63.22 -36.45 0.20
C SER A 111 62.29 -35.83 -0.85
N VAL A 112 61.00 -35.77 -0.53
CA VAL A 112 59.97 -35.11 -1.34
C VAL A 112 59.85 -33.66 -0.90
N LYS A 113 60.41 -32.72 -1.65
CA LYS A 113 60.26 -31.29 -1.39
C LYS A 113 59.08 -30.73 -2.18
N THR A 114 58.09 -30.21 -1.47
CA THR A 114 56.88 -29.60 -2.04
C THR A 114 56.83 -28.11 -1.65
N GLN A 115 55.69 -27.44 -1.87
CA GLN A 115 55.48 -26.07 -1.41
C GLN A 115 55.21 -25.98 0.11
N THR A 116 54.71 -27.05 0.72
CA THR A 116 54.36 -27.13 2.15
C THR A 116 55.52 -27.55 3.05
N GLY A 117 56.55 -28.19 2.50
CA GLY A 117 57.71 -28.61 3.27
C GLY A 117 58.58 -29.65 2.57
N THR A 118 59.25 -30.47 3.37
CA THR A 118 60.02 -31.62 2.92
C THR A 118 59.56 -32.85 3.69
N TYR A 119 59.18 -33.90 2.96
CA TYR A 119 58.57 -35.12 3.48
C TYR A 119 59.40 -36.35 3.11
N LEU A 120 59.28 -37.42 3.90
CA LEU A 120 59.82 -38.73 3.54
C LEU A 120 58.82 -39.42 2.60
N GLY A 121 59.27 -39.68 1.37
CA GLY A 121 58.54 -40.45 0.37
C GLY A 121 59.10 -41.85 0.19
N PHE A 122 58.26 -42.73 -0.34
CA PHE A 122 58.51 -44.15 -0.60
C PHE A 122 58.20 -44.42 -2.07
N CYS A 123 59.01 -45.21 -2.77
CA CYS A 123 58.63 -45.63 -4.12
C CYS A 123 57.48 -46.64 -4.12
N ALA A 124 56.59 -46.52 -5.09
CA ALA A 124 55.35 -47.29 -5.17
C ALA A 124 55.44 -48.47 -6.18
N GLU A 125 56.50 -48.53 -7.00
CA GLU A 125 56.69 -49.52 -8.06
C GLU A 125 58.02 -50.29 -7.89
N PRO A 126 58.05 -51.36 -7.09
CA PRO A 126 59.29 -52.07 -6.78
C PRO A 126 60.02 -52.58 -8.02
N ASN A 127 61.36 -52.43 -8.02
CA ASN A 127 62.31 -52.74 -9.10
C ASN A 127 62.39 -51.72 -10.25
N SER A 128 61.67 -50.60 -10.21
CA SER A 128 61.93 -49.47 -11.13
C SER A 128 63.25 -48.75 -10.79
N THR A 129 63.81 -47.99 -11.75
CA THR A 129 65.08 -47.28 -11.54
C THR A 129 64.91 -46.09 -10.60
N THR A 130 65.90 -45.81 -9.75
CA THR A 130 65.87 -44.73 -8.76
C THR A 130 65.59 -43.35 -9.41
N PRO A 131 64.43 -42.71 -9.14
CA PRO A 131 64.05 -41.44 -9.73
C PRO A 131 64.75 -40.25 -9.07
N SER A 132 64.86 -39.14 -9.80
CA SER A 132 65.21 -37.84 -9.23
C SER A 132 64.74 -36.69 -10.13
N GLY A 133 64.61 -35.48 -9.56
CA GLY A 133 64.21 -34.29 -10.30
C GLY A 133 62.78 -33.84 -9.99
N THR A 134 62.12 -33.15 -10.92
CA THR A 134 60.79 -32.57 -10.72
C THR A 134 59.70 -33.50 -11.24
N PHE A 135 58.65 -33.68 -10.45
CA PHE A 135 57.52 -34.58 -10.67
C PHE A 135 56.21 -33.80 -10.55
N SER A 136 55.16 -34.25 -11.24
CA SER A 136 53.79 -33.76 -11.03
C SER A 136 53.16 -34.51 -9.86
N VAL A 137 52.34 -33.83 -9.06
CA VAL A 137 51.66 -34.41 -7.89
C VAL A 137 50.18 -34.70 -8.19
N SER A 138 49.67 -35.82 -7.65
CA SER A 138 48.24 -36.12 -7.52
C SER A 138 47.90 -36.59 -6.10
N GLU A 139 46.64 -36.43 -5.66
CA GLU A 139 46.15 -37.03 -4.42
C GLU A 139 45.94 -38.55 -4.62
N LEU A 140 46.47 -39.38 -3.72
CA LEU A 140 46.39 -40.84 -3.80
C LEU A 140 45.30 -41.36 -2.86
N ASN A 141 44.18 -41.80 -3.43
CA ASN A 141 43.06 -42.35 -2.67
C ASN A 141 43.30 -43.82 -2.27
N SER A 142 44.21 -44.05 -1.31
CA SER A 142 44.47 -45.37 -0.73
C SER A 142 44.69 -45.28 0.78
N ASP A 143 43.67 -45.69 1.55
CA ASP A 143 43.71 -45.70 3.01
C ASP A 143 44.71 -46.71 3.59
N ILE A 144 44.99 -47.82 2.89
CA ILE A 144 46.01 -48.78 3.33
C ILE A 144 47.43 -48.22 3.14
N ILE A 145 47.71 -47.55 2.02
CA ILE A 145 49.01 -46.87 1.81
C ILE A 145 49.17 -45.72 2.82
N LYS A 146 48.10 -44.94 3.05
CA LYS A 146 48.04 -43.92 4.11
C LYS A 146 48.42 -44.50 5.47
N ALA A 147 47.78 -45.59 5.88
CA ALA A 147 48.00 -46.22 7.17
C ALA A 147 49.41 -46.81 7.31
N LEU A 148 49.94 -47.47 6.28
CA LEU A 148 51.32 -47.99 6.26
C LEU A 148 52.33 -46.86 6.46
N ILE A 149 52.23 -45.79 5.67
CA ILE A 149 53.15 -44.65 5.76
C ILE A 149 53.01 -43.97 7.13
N LEU A 150 51.78 -43.72 7.62
CA LEU A 150 51.56 -43.12 8.95
C LEU A 150 52.14 -43.97 10.09
N CYS A 151 52.02 -45.29 10.02
CA CYS A 151 52.63 -46.21 10.99
C CYS A 151 54.18 -46.19 10.96
N TYR A 152 54.79 -45.63 9.91
CA TYR A 152 56.23 -45.43 9.83
C TYR A 152 56.66 -44.00 10.20
N VAL A 153 56.04 -42.96 9.61
CA VAL A 153 56.51 -41.57 9.71
C VAL A 153 56.05 -40.82 10.96
N ILE A 154 55.01 -41.29 11.65
CA ILE A 154 54.51 -40.66 12.88
C ILE A 154 55.11 -41.37 14.09
N PRO A 155 55.95 -40.72 14.94
CA PRO A 155 56.64 -41.39 16.03
C PRO A 155 55.71 -42.11 17.02
N GLU A 156 54.55 -41.54 17.35
CA GLU A 156 53.55 -42.17 18.21
C GLU A 156 52.99 -43.48 17.61
N LEU A 157 52.74 -43.52 16.30
CA LEU A 157 52.25 -44.72 15.63
C LEU A 157 53.39 -45.73 15.39
N TYR A 158 54.61 -45.27 15.13
CA TYR A 158 55.76 -46.15 14.95
C TYR A 158 56.08 -46.91 16.24
N GLU A 159 56.17 -46.22 17.37
CA GLU A 159 56.42 -46.84 18.68
C GLU A 159 55.33 -47.87 19.07
N ASN A 160 54.06 -47.55 18.83
CA ASN A 160 52.94 -48.40 19.26
C ASN A 160 52.59 -49.53 18.27
N LEU A 161 52.77 -49.31 16.96
CA LEU A 161 52.35 -50.23 15.89
C LEU A 161 53.50 -50.56 14.93
N GLY A 162 54.15 -49.53 14.37
CA GLY A 162 55.14 -49.66 13.30
C GLY A 162 56.30 -50.61 13.59
N LYS A 163 56.84 -50.59 14.83
CA LYS A 163 57.92 -51.50 15.26
C LYS A 163 57.60 -52.98 15.09
N ASN A 164 56.34 -53.36 15.35
CA ASN A 164 55.86 -54.72 15.21
C ASN A 164 55.47 -55.05 13.76
N ILE A 165 54.83 -54.09 13.07
CA ILE A 165 54.43 -54.25 11.66
C ILE A 165 55.68 -54.43 10.78
N PHE A 166 56.69 -53.57 10.91
CA PHE A 166 57.88 -53.56 10.04
C PHE A 166 59.08 -54.33 10.60
N ASN A 167 58.88 -55.18 11.62
CA ASN A 167 59.90 -55.99 12.29
C ASN A 167 61.22 -55.25 12.59
N GLU A 168 61.19 -54.30 13.54
CA GLU A 168 62.35 -53.44 13.89
C GLU A 168 63.64 -54.22 14.23
N ARG A 169 63.52 -55.47 14.69
CA ARG A 169 64.66 -56.34 15.05
C ARG A 169 65.66 -56.53 13.92
N ASP A 170 65.19 -56.49 12.67
CA ASP A 170 66.00 -56.67 11.47
C ASP A 170 66.73 -55.37 11.04
N ARG A 171 66.40 -54.23 11.67
CA ARG A 171 66.97 -52.90 11.40
C ARG A 171 66.83 -52.43 9.94
N ASN A 172 65.76 -52.86 9.27
CA ASN A 172 65.50 -52.60 7.85
C ASN A 172 64.06 -52.09 7.61
N THR A 173 63.52 -51.35 8.59
CA THR A 173 62.10 -50.97 8.65
C THR A 173 61.66 -50.09 7.47
N TYR A 174 62.56 -49.26 6.93
CA TYR A 174 62.27 -48.49 5.71
C TYR A 174 61.98 -49.41 4.52
N ALA A 175 62.83 -50.41 4.26
CA ALA A 175 62.64 -51.36 3.16
C ALA A 175 61.35 -52.19 3.32
N TYR A 176 60.98 -52.51 4.56
CA TYR A 176 59.72 -53.18 4.88
C TYR A 176 58.49 -52.29 4.61
N CYS A 177 58.52 -51.03 5.04
CA CYS A 177 57.45 -50.08 4.75
C CYS A 177 57.33 -49.83 3.24
N HIS A 178 58.45 -49.61 2.54
CA HIS A 178 58.52 -49.56 1.08
C HIS A 178 57.91 -50.80 0.43
N ALA A 179 58.28 -52.00 0.87
CA ALA A 179 57.81 -53.23 0.23
C ALA A 179 56.30 -53.47 0.46
N ALA A 180 55.78 -53.09 1.63
CA ALA A 180 54.35 -53.10 1.91
C ALA A 180 53.57 -52.05 1.10
N VAL A 181 54.11 -50.83 0.94
CA VAL A 181 53.56 -49.77 0.10
C VAL A 181 53.52 -50.19 -1.37
N GLY A 182 54.63 -50.73 -1.91
CA GLY A 182 54.71 -51.19 -3.29
C GLY A 182 53.74 -52.34 -3.59
N TYR A 183 53.62 -53.31 -2.68
CA TYR A 183 52.60 -54.37 -2.79
C TYR A 183 51.17 -53.80 -2.73
N ALA A 184 50.90 -52.84 -1.84
CA ALA A 184 49.58 -52.21 -1.75
C ALA A 184 49.23 -51.30 -2.95
N TYR A 185 50.23 -50.79 -3.68
CA TYR A 185 50.04 -49.92 -4.85
C TYR A 185 49.86 -50.70 -6.16
N CYS A 186 50.78 -51.64 -6.47
CA CYS A 186 50.80 -52.34 -7.75
C CYS A 186 50.55 -53.85 -7.67
N GLY A 187 50.35 -54.41 -6.47
CA GLY A 187 50.09 -55.85 -6.25
C GLY A 187 51.30 -56.77 -6.50
N SER A 188 52.44 -56.22 -6.92
CA SER A 188 53.63 -57.00 -7.26
C SER A 188 54.28 -57.64 -6.04
N LEU A 189 54.73 -58.89 -6.19
CA LEU A 189 55.63 -59.61 -5.25
C LEU A 189 56.82 -60.24 -6.00
N THR A 190 56.99 -59.88 -7.27
CA THR A 190 57.97 -60.48 -8.20
C THR A 190 59.41 -60.25 -7.74
N GLY A 191 60.21 -61.30 -7.63
CA GLY A 191 61.62 -61.24 -7.18
C GLY A 191 61.82 -61.49 -5.67
N LEU A 192 60.73 -61.66 -4.91
CA LEU A 192 60.80 -62.05 -3.50
C LEU A 192 60.66 -63.57 -3.33
N SER A 193 61.25 -64.11 -2.26
CA SER A 193 61.00 -65.49 -1.86
C SER A 193 59.59 -65.65 -1.27
N ALA A 194 59.06 -66.88 -1.24
CA ALA A 194 57.73 -67.16 -0.69
C ALA A 194 57.56 -66.66 0.77
N SER A 195 58.60 -66.79 1.60
CA SER A 195 58.58 -66.28 2.98
C SER A 195 58.60 -64.75 3.05
N MET A 196 59.38 -64.09 2.19
CA MET A 196 59.41 -62.61 2.10
C MET A 196 58.07 -62.05 1.61
N ALA A 197 57.50 -62.68 0.59
CA ALA A 197 56.19 -62.34 0.05
C ALA A 197 55.06 -62.52 1.07
N GLN A 198 55.09 -63.62 1.85
CA GLN A 198 54.14 -63.83 2.94
C GLN A 198 54.33 -62.81 4.08
N GLY A 199 55.58 -62.43 4.38
CA GLY A 199 55.90 -61.34 5.30
C GLY A 199 55.17 -60.06 4.93
N ILE A 200 55.32 -59.58 3.69
CA ILE A 200 54.64 -58.37 3.20
C ILE A 200 53.11 -58.48 3.30
N LYS A 201 52.53 -59.60 2.86
CA LYS A 201 51.07 -59.83 2.98
C LYS A 201 50.60 -59.70 4.44
N ASN A 202 51.36 -60.23 5.38
CA ASN A 202 51.05 -60.11 6.81
C ASN A 202 51.15 -58.65 7.29
N MET A 203 52.15 -57.88 6.85
CA MET A 203 52.28 -56.44 7.22
C MET A 203 51.06 -55.63 6.77
N VAL A 204 50.61 -55.84 5.54
CA VAL A 204 49.41 -55.18 5.00
C VAL A 204 48.16 -55.62 5.75
N ALA A 205 47.96 -56.93 5.96
CA ALA A 205 46.80 -57.46 6.68
C ALA A 205 46.71 -56.99 8.15
N VAL A 206 47.84 -56.94 8.86
CA VAL A 206 47.90 -56.40 10.23
C VAL A 206 47.56 -54.90 10.23
N THR A 207 48.08 -54.14 9.27
CA THR A 207 47.79 -52.70 9.14
C THR A 207 46.29 -52.46 8.86
N GLN A 208 45.69 -53.23 7.95
CA GLN A 208 44.23 -53.21 7.69
C GLN A 208 43.41 -53.51 8.96
N ASN A 209 43.84 -54.47 9.78
CA ASN A 209 43.19 -54.75 11.06
C ASN A 209 43.32 -53.60 12.06
N GLN A 210 44.50 -52.95 12.14
CA GLN A 210 44.71 -51.78 13.00
C GLN A 210 43.89 -50.56 12.56
N MET A 211 43.70 -50.34 11.26
CA MET A 211 42.80 -49.27 10.76
C MET A 211 41.38 -49.38 11.32
N ALA A 212 40.87 -50.61 11.48
CA ALA A 212 39.54 -50.86 12.03
C ALA A 212 39.47 -50.82 13.57
N THR A 213 40.59 -51.05 14.27
CA THR A 213 40.59 -51.33 15.72
C THR A 213 41.34 -50.30 16.58
N ASN A 214 42.19 -49.46 15.99
CA ASN A 214 43.06 -48.54 16.72
C ASN A 214 42.63 -47.07 16.57
N GLY A 215 42.09 -46.50 17.65
CA GLY A 215 41.60 -45.11 17.67
C GLY A 215 42.68 -44.04 17.42
N THR A 216 43.94 -44.29 17.78
CA THR A 216 45.05 -43.36 17.52
C THR A 216 45.40 -43.34 16.03
N LEU A 217 45.44 -44.50 15.37
CA LEU A 217 45.62 -44.59 13.92
C LEU A 217 44.45 -43.93 13.18
N GLN A 218 43.21 -44.20 13.59
CA GLN A 218 42.02 -43.56 13.03
C GLN A 218 42.06 -42.03 13.13
N ARG A 219 42.50 -41.48 14.27
CA ARG A 219 42.73 -40.03 14.44
C ARG A 219 43.73 -39.52 13.39
N TYR A 220 44.92 -40.11 13.30
CA TYR A 220 45.93 -39.67 12.33
C TYR A 220 45.47 -39.82 10.87
N MET A 221 44.76 -40.89 10.53
CA MET A 221 44.19 -41.06 9.18
C MET A 221 43.14 -40.00 8.82
N SER A 222 42.49 -39.39 9.82
CA SER A 222 41.56 -38.25 9.63
C SER A 222 42.24 -36.88 9.55
N GLU A 223 43.52 -36.79 9.95
CA GLU A 223 44.33 -35.56 9.96
C GLU A 223 45.32 -35.48 8.78
N TYR A 224 45.44 -36.53 7.95
CA TYR A 224 46.47 -36.65 6.91
C TYR A 224 45.91 -37.10 5.56
N LYS A 225 46.48 -36.55 4.48
CA LYS A 225 46.26 -36.97 3.09
C LYS A 225 47.48 -37.71 2.56
N THR A 226 47.26 -38.56 1.56
CA THR A 226 48.32 -39.27 0.84
C THR A 226 48.45 -38.68 -0.56
N TYR A 227 49.67 -38.52 -1.04
CA TYR A 227 49.98 -38.00 -2.36
C TYR A 227 50.88 -38.96 -3.12
N VAL A 228 50.82 -38.88 -4.45
CA VAL A 228 51.73 -39.55 -5.38
C VAL A 228 52.36 -38.51 -6.30
N ALA A 229 53.67 -38.60 -6.48
CA ALA A 229 54.47 -37.82 -7.41
C ALA A 229 54.84 -38.76 -8.55
N TYR A 230 54.38 -38.44 -9.76
CA TYR A 230 54.44 -39.34 -10.91
C TYR A 230 55.18 -38.72 -12.10
N ASN A 231 55.88 -39.56 -12.85
CA ASN A 231 56.46 -39.25 -14.16
C ASN A 231 56.78 -40.56 -14.92
N ALA A 232 57.55 -40.49 -16.02
CA ALA A 232 57.93 -41.67 -16.81
C ALA A 232 59.03 -42.57 -16.18
N GLN A 233 59.41 -42.38 -14.92
CA GLN A 233 60.45 -43.14 -14.22
C GLN A 233 59.88 -44.11 -13.18
N GLN A 234 59.33 -43.56 -12.08
CA GLN A 234 58.80 -44.32 -10.95
C GLN A 234 57.95 -43.41 -10.05
N ASP A 235 56.78 -43.89 -9.63
CA ASP A 235 55.90 -43.17 -8.69
C ASP A 235 56.46 -43.14 -7.26
N ILE A 236 56.41 -41.96 -6.61
CA ILE A 236 56.80 -41.74 -5.20
C ILE A 236 55.60 -41.29 -4.37
N VAL A 237 55.32 -41.96 -3.25
CA VAL A 237 54.19 -41.66 -2.36
C VAL A 237 54.63 -41.14 -1.00
N TRP A 238 53.90 -40.19 -0.42
CA TRP A 238 54.09 -39.66 0.93
C TRP A 238 52.75 -39.25 1.55
N VAL A 239 52.79 -38.82 2.81
CA VAL A 239 51.64 -38.22 3.50
C VAL A 239 51.94 -36.80 3.97
N GLU A 240 50.95 -35.91 3.89
CA GLU A 240 50.99 -34.59 4.50
C GLU A 240 49.82 -34.42 5.47
N ARG A 241 50.01 -33.58 6.49
CA ARG A 241 48.94 -33.26 7.43
C ARG A 241 47.97 -32.30 6.75
N ALA A 242 46.70 -32.71 6.62
CA ALA A 242 45.58 -31.92 6.15
C ALA A 242 44.63 -31.67 7.33
N PRO A 243 45.01 -30.80 8.29
CA PRO A 243 44.20 -30.56 9.48
C PRO A 243 42.93 -29.81 9.12
N LYS A 244 41.82 -30.14 9.77
CA LYS A 244 40.53 -29.48 9.53
C LYS A 244 40.37 -28.20 10.32
N GLY A 245 39.64 -27.25 9.76
CA GLY A 245 39.12 -26.06 10.44
C GLY A 245 37.63 -25.91 10.20
N ASN A 246 37.05 -24.88 10.77
CA ASN A 246 35.61 -24.59 10.69
C ASN A 246 35.35 -23.31 9.88
N ILE A 247 34.18 -23.24 9.26
CA ILE A 247 33.67 -22.04 8.59
C ILE A 247 32.21 -21.78 8.98
N ARG A 248 31.86 -20.49 9.12
CA ARG A 248 30.49 -20.00 9.19
C ARG A 248 30.36 -18.61 8.57
N VAL A 249 29.13 -18.23 8.25
CA VAL A 249 28.75 -16.87 7.84
C VAL A 249 28.20 -16.10 9.04
N LEU A 250 28.46 -14.79 9.07
CA LEU A 250 27.73 -13.81 9.86
C LEU A 250 27.11 -12.79 8.91
N LYS A 251 25.78 -12.84 8.80
CA LYS A 251 24.95 -12.02 7.93
C LYS A 251 24.48 -10.77 8.66
N THR A 252 24.54 -9.63 7.98
CA THR A 252 24.01 -8.34 8.47
C THR A 252 23.16 -7.63 7.39
N SER A 253 22.56 -6.51 7.77
CA SER A 253 21.98 -5.51 6.87
C SER A 253 22.91 -4.32 6.76
N THR A 254 23.00 -3.66 5.59
CA THR A 254 23.68 -2.36 5.47
C THR A 254 22.93 -1.25 6.23
N LYS A 255 21.63 -1.43 6.50
CA LYS A 255 20.75 -0.48 7.19
C LYS A 255 19.98 -1.13 8.35
N PRO A 256 20.67 -1.52 9.44
CA PRO A 256 20.01 -2.08 10.62
C PRO A 256 18.95 -1.14 11.21
N GLY A 257 19.08 0.19 11.03
CA GLY A 257 18.11 1.19 11.49
C GLY A 257 16.74 1.18 10.78
N ILE A 258 16.57 0.43 9.67
CA ILE A 258 15.26 0.26 9.01
C ILE A 258 14.76 -1.19 9.04
N THR A 259 15.67 -2.15 9.21
CA THR A 259 15.38 -3.60 9.18
C THR A 259 15.22 -4.21 10.58
N ASN A 260 15.95 -3.73 11.59
CA ASN A 260 15.84 -4.27 12.95
C ASN A 260 14.46 -3.93 13.54
N GLY A 261 13.74 -4.96 13.98
CA GLY A 261 12.38 -4.80 14.53
C GLY A 261 11.29 -4.61 13.47
N ASN A 262 11.62 -4.69 12.18
CA ASN A 262 10.65 -4.63 11.09
C ASN A 262 10.35 -6.04 10.56
N THR A 263 9.11 -6.50 10.70
CA THR A 263 8.73 -7.88 10.33
C THR A 263 8.75 -8.15 8.83
N CYS A 264 8.89 -7.12 7.99
CA CYS A 264 9.05 -7.26 6.55
C CYS A 264 10.47 -7.66 6.12
N TYR A 265 11.43 -7.70 7.05
CA TYR A 265 12.81 -8.10 6.83
C TYR A 265 13.19 -9.26 7.74
N SER A 266 13.99 -10.20 7.24
CA SER A 266 14.52 -11.32 8.01
C SER A 266 15.95 -11.63 7.58
N LEU A 267 16.87 -11.84 8.53
CA LEU A 267 18.19 -12.41 8.22
C LEU A 267 18.15 -13.94 8.11
N ASN A 268 17.11 -14.58 8.68
CA ASN A 268 16.92 -16.04 8.66
C ASN A 268 16.66 -16.54 7.23
N GLY A 269 17.30 -17.66 6.88
CA GLY A 269 17.04 -18.39 5.65
C GLY A 269 17.83 -17.93 4.42
N ALA A 270 18.78 -16.99 4.56
CA ALA A 270 19.80 -16.75 3.54
C ALA A 270 20.69 -17.98 3.44
N VAL A 271 20.99 -18.42 2.21
CA VAL A 271 21.80 -19.63 1.95
C VAL A 271 23.04 -19.26 1.16
N TYR A 272 24.18 -19.72 1.65
CA TYR A 272 25.49 -19.56 1.03
C TYR A 272 26.06 -20.92 0.63
N GLY A 273 26.59 -21.01 -0.59
CA GLY A 273 27.46 -22.11 -0.99
C GLY A 273 28.91 -21.81 -0.64
N VAL A 274 29.67 -22.85 -0.27
CA VAL A 274 31.14 -22.80 -0.09
C VAL A 274 31.77 -23.67 -1.17
N TYR A 275 32.75 -23.14 -1.89
CA TYR A 275 33.32 -23.70 -3.11
C TYR A 275 34.84 -23.81 -3.05
N THR A 276 35.42 -24.82 -3.71
CA THR A 276 36.88 -25.00 -3.84
C THR A 276 37.51 -24.22 -4.99
N ASP A 277 36.70 -23.48 -5.76
CA ASP A 277 37.14 -22.68 -6.91
C ASP A 277 36.44 -21.32 -6.96
N GLN A 278 37.07 -20.35 -7.63
CA GLN A 278 36.57 -18.98 -7.76
C GLN A 278 35.33 -18.85 -8.67
N ALA A 279 35.16 -19.77 -9.63
CA ALA A 279 33.97 -19.78 -10.51
C ALA A 279 32.70 -20.23 -9.76
N CYS A 280 32.85 -20.77 -8.55
CA CYS A 280 31.81 -21.32 -7.71
C CYS A 280 31.08 -22.51 -8.38
N THR A 281 31.84 -23.43 -8.99
CA THR A 281 31.28 -24.64 -9.63
C THR A 281 31.33 -25.87 -8.72
N ASN A 282 32.38 -26.04 -7.93
CA ASN A 282 32.58 -27.21 -7.06
C ASN A 282 32.17 -26.92 -5.61
N GLN A 283 30.89 -27.10 -5.30
CA GLN A 283 30.34 -26.83 -3.97
C GLN A 283 30.68 -27.95 -2.97
N VAL A 284 31.27 -27.59 -1.83
CA VAL A 284 31.67 -28.52 -0.76
C VAL A 284 30.89 -28.35 0.55
N ALA A 285 30.22 -27.21 0.76
CA ALA A 285 29.33 -27.02 1.90
C ALA A 285 28.19 -26.04 1.59
N THR A 286 27.18 -26.05 2.47
CA THR A 286 26.04 -25.13 2.46
C THR A 286 25.88 -24.54 3.86
N LEU A 287 25.75 -23.22 3.93
CA LEU A 287 25.60 -22.45 5.17
C LEU A 287 24.28 -21.69 5.12
N THR A 288 23.35 -22.02 6.02
CA THR A 288 22.04 -21.37 6.14
C THR A 288 22.00 -20.56 7.43
N THR A 289 21.58 -19.31 7.31
CA THR A 289 21.54 -18.31 8.40
C THR A 289 20.28 -18.43 9.26
N ASP A 290 20.41 -18.10 10.54
CA ASP A 290 19.33 -17.98 11.52
C ASP A 290 18.80 -16.54 11.65
N LYS A 291 17.85 -16.32 12.57
CA LYS A 291 17.24 -15.01 12.83
C LYS A 291 18.22 -13.92 13.29
N ASP A 292 19.36 -14.29 13.85
CA ASP A 292 20.40 -13.38 14.34
C ASP A 292 21.54 -13.25 13.31
N GLY A 293 21.36 -13.80 12.11
CA GLY A 293 22.31 -13.77 11.01
C GLY A 293 23.46 -14.76 11.11
N ASN A 294 23.49 -15.66 12.10
CA ASN A 294 24.54 -16.67 12.21
C ASN A 294 24.18 -17.89 11.38
N SER A 295 25.13 -18.44 10.62
CA SER A 295 24.90 -19.74 9.97
C SER A 295 25.22 -20.93 10.88
N ASN A 296 24.79 -22.13 10.46
CA ASN A 296 25.44 -23.37 10.89
C ASN A 296 26.96 -23.32 10.62
N VAL A 297 27.71 -24.16 11.32
CA VAL A 297 29.16 -24.33 11.11
C VAL A 297 29.39 -25.54 10.20
N ALA A 298 30.27 -25.42 9.22
CA ALA A 298 30.80 -26.55 8.45
C ALA A 298 32.27 -26.78 8.81
N GLN A 299 32.72 -28.03 8.83
CA GLN A 299 34.11 -28.41 9.05
C GLN A 299 34.72 -28.86 7.71
N LEU A 300 35.83 -28.23 7.31
CA LEU A 300 36.51 -28.44 6.02
C LEU A 300 38.02 -28.57 6.25
N ASP A 301 38.75 -29.07 5.26
CA ASP A 301 40.21 -29.11 5.29
C ASP A 301 40.78 -27.67 5.36
N ALA A 302 41.95 -27.48 5.96
CA ALA A 302 42.60 -26.17 5.98
C ALA A 302 43.06 -25.76 4.56
N ASN A 303 42.30 -24.87 3.93
CA ASN A 303 42.54 -24.37 2.58
C ASN A 303 41.84 -23.01 2.36
N THR A 304 42.04 -22.39 1.20
CA THR A 304 41.25 -21.22 0.76
C THR A 304 40.02 -21.69 -0.02
N TYR A 305 38.88 -21.07 0.28
CA TYR A 305 37.56 -21.34 -0.31
C TYR A 305 36.90 -20.04 -0.76
N TRP A 306 35.89 -20.18 -1.61
CA TRP A 306 35.03 -19.09 -2.07
C TRP A 306 33.61 -19.28 -1.54
N VAL A 307 32.96 -18.19 -1.12
CA VAL A 307 31.64 -18.19 -0.50
C VAL A 307 30.73 -17.22 -1.24
N LYS A 308 29.56 -17.70 -1.66
CA LYS A 308 28.60 -16.95 -2.50
C LYS A 308 27.19 -17.14 -2.00
N GLU A 309 26.40 -16.07 -1.98
CA GLU A 309 24.95 -16.17 -1.70
C GLU A 309 24.23 -16.83 -2.88
N ILE A 310 23.51 -17.91 -2.59
CA ILE A 310 22.72 -18.69 -3.56
C ILE A 310 21.22 -18.64 -3.30
N LYS A 311 20.79 -18.07 -2.17
CA LYS A 311 19.39 -17.74 -1.88
C LYS A 311 19.32 -16.54 -0.95
N VAL A 312 18.73 -15.46 -1.44
CA VAL A 312 18.46 -14.22 -0.68
C VAL A 312 17.39 -14.45 0.41
N PRO A 313 17.53 -13.84 1.61
CA PRO A 313 16.51 -13.92 2.65
C PRO A 313 15.36 -12.92 2.41
N ILE A 314 14.38 -12.87 3.31
CA ILE A 314 13.17 -12.04 3.11
C ILE A 314 13.49 -10.54 3.27
N GLY A 315 13.19 -9.77 2.22
CA GLY A 315 13.25 -8.31 2.19
C GLY A 315 14.62 -7.73 1.81
N TYR A 316 15.55 -8.54 1.30
CA TYR A 316 16.89 -8.07 0.94
C TYR A 316 17.16 -8.14 -0.56
N ALA A 317 18.04 -7.27 -1.03
CA ALA A 317 18.64 -7.35 -2.36
C ALA A 317 19.66 -8.50 -2.39
N TRP A 318 19.78 -9.20 -3.53
CA TRP A 318 20.74 -10.29 -3.67
C TRP A 318 22.16 -9.75 -3.76
N ASN A 319 23.03 -10.17 -2.83
CA ASN A 319 24.44 -9.84 -2.88
C ASN A 319 25.20 -10.85 -3.77
N HIS A 320 25.54 -10.43 -4.99
CA HIS A 320 26.30 -11.25 -5.95
C HIS A 320 27.80 -11.37 -5.64
N THR A 321 28.30 -10.76 -4.57
CA THR A 321 29.73 -10.80 -4.18
C THR A 321 30.17 -12.23 -3.86
N VAL A 322 31.29 -12.65 -4.43
CA VAL A 322 32.00 -13.87 -4.03
C VAL A 322 33.11 -13.49 -3.04
N TYR A 323 33.06 -14.03 -1.84
CA TYR A 323 34.01 -13.78 -0.76
C TYR A 323 35.07 -14.89 -0.73
N ASN A 324 36.36 -14.54 -0.68
CA ASN A 324 37.43 -15.51 -0.40
C ASN A 324 37.63 -15.66 1.12
N VAL A 325 38.02 -16.86 1.55
CA VAL A 325 38.28 -17.16 2.97
C VAL A 325 39.27 -18.31 3.12
N THR A 326 40.31 -18.09 3.94
CA THR A 326 41.26 -19.16 4.29
C THR A 326 40.86 -19.80 5.63
N ILE A 327 40.59 -21.10 5.60
CA ILE A 327 40.34 -21.93 6.79
C ILE A 327 41.69 -22.43 7.31
N ARG A 328 41.90 -22.33 8.63
CA ARG A 328 43.12 -22.78 9.32
C ARG A 328 42.80 -23.91 10.29
N SER A 329 43.81 -24.77 10.52
CA SER A 329 43.78 -25.89 11.47
C SER A 329 43.17 -25.52 12.82
N GLY A 330 42.03 -26.10 13.19
CA GLY A 330 41.37 -25.92 14.49
C GLY A 330 40.75 -24.52 14.73
N GLU A 331 40.89 -23.58 13.80
CA GLU A 331 40.27 -22.27 13.88
C GLU A 331 38.84 -22.27 13.32
N THR A 332 38.07 -21.21 13.59
CA THR A 332 36.75 -20.98 12.95
C THR A 332 36.79 -19.69 12.16
N ALA A 333 36.85 -19.81 10.83
CA ALA A 333 36.73 -18.69 9.92
C ALA A 333 35.29 -18.15 9.92
N VAL A 334 35.14 -16.83 9.95
CA VAL A 334 33.84 -16.14 9.96
C VAL A 334 33.77 -15.19 8.79
N VAL A 335 33.01 -15.57 7.77
CA VAL A 335 32.77 -14.71 6.60
C VAL A 335 31.67 -13.70 6.97
N LYS A 336 32.03 -12.42 7.07
CA LYS A 336 31.08 -11.34 7.37
C LYS A 336 30.52 -10.79 6.06
N VAL A 337 29.20 -10.83 5.91
CA VAL A 337 28.50 -10.44 4.68
C VAL A 337 27.29 -9.58 5.02
N SER A 338 26.93 -8.66 4.13
CA SER A 338 25.86 -7.69 4.37
C SER A 338 25.15 -7.38 3.07
N ASP A 339 23.82 -7.19 3.12
CA ASP A 339 23.04 -6.83 1.92
C ASP A 339 22.27 -5.54 2.17
N ALA A 340 21.97 -4.84 1.07
CA ALA A 340 21.00 -3.76 1.04
C ALA A 340 19.58 -4.30 1.30
N PRO A 341 18.77 -3.63 2.13
CA PRO A 341 17.34 -3.93 2.20
C PRO A 341 16.64 -3.50 0.91
N THR A 342 15.63 -4.27 0.48
CA THR A 342 14.69 -3.82 -0.55
C THR A 342 13.91 -2.61 -0.05
N MET A 343 13.75 -1.58 -0.88
CA MET A 343 13.03 -0.33 -0.59
C MET A 343 12.18 0.12 -1.79
N ASN A 344 11.26 1.07 -1.56
CA ASN A 344 10.38 1.63 -2.58
C ASN A 344 10.60 3.15 -2.69
N PRO A 345 11.32 3.66 -3.70
CA PRO A 345 11.35 5.08 -4.03
C PRO A 345 9.92 5.63 -4.18
N VAL A 346 9.63 6.80 -3.60
CA VAL A 346 8.32 7.45 -3.74
C VAL A 346 8.52 8.94 -3.90
N GLU A 347 8.17 9.49 -5.05
CA GLU A 347 8.08 10.95 -5.26
C GLU A 347 6.71 11.48 -4.84
N ILE A 348 5.63 10.89 -5.36
CA ILE A 348 4.25 11.32 -5.13
C ILE A 348 3.63 10.41 -4.09
N LEU A 349 3.25 10.96 -2.94
CA LEU A 349 2.56 10.22 -1.89
C LEU A 349 1.05 10.14 -2.17
N LEU A 350 0.43 11.28 -2.48
CA LEU A 350 -1.02 11.42 -2.65
C LEU A 350 -1.38 12.50 -3.67
N LYS A 351 -2.60 12.43 -4.20
CA LYS A 351 -3.21 13.43 -5.08
C LYS A 351 -4.63 13.73 -4.61
N LYS A 352 -4.96 15.00 -4.49
CA LYS A 352 -6.32 15.49 -4.29
C LYS A 352 -7.16 15.27 -5.54
N VAL A 353 -8.44 14.97 -5.36
CA VAL A 353 -9.48 15.00 -6.40
C VAL A 353 -10.76 15.53 -5.79
N ASP A 354 -11.59 16.20 -6.58
CA ASP A 354 -12.90 16.62 -6.13
C ASP A 354 -13.85 15.42 -5.97
N ALA A 355 -14.58 15.34 -4.86
CA ALA A 355 -15.39 14.16 -4.51
C ALA A 355 -16.62 13.94 -5.42
N GLU A 356 -17.09 14.96 -6.15
CA GLU A 356 -18.22 14.83 -7.09
C GLU A 356 -17.75 14.38 -8.47
N THR A 357 -16.65 14.96 -8.96
CA THR A 357 -16.17 14.81 -10.34
C THR A 357 -15.04 13.79 -10.50
N TRP A 358 -14.36 13.44 -9.41
CA TRP A 358 -13.13 12.61 -9.39
C TRP A 358 -11.98 13.19 -10.23
N GLN A 359 -12.01 14.49 -10.51
CA GLN A 359 -10.97 15.21 -11.23
C GLN A 359 -10.04 15.93 -10.25
N ASN A 360 -8.75 16.02 -10.59
CA ASN A 360 -7.83 16.92 -9.89
C ASN A 360 -8.01 18.37 -10.39
N VAL A 361 -9.22 18.91 -10.16
CA VAL A 361 -9.62 20.28 -10.50
C VAL A 361 -10.46 20.82 -9.33
N PRO A 362 -10.04 21.90 -8.65
CA PRO A 362 -10.83 22.53 -7.61
C PRO A 362 -12.17 23.10 -8.12
N GLN A 363 -13.17 23.18 -7.24
CA GLN A 363 -14.50 23.72 -7.54
C GLN A 363 -14.72 25.10 -6.89
N GLY A 364 -15.26 26.03 -7.68
CA GLY A 364 -15.55 27.40 -7.23
C GLY A 364 -14.27 28.15 -6.89
N HIS A 365 -14.24 28.84 -5.74
CA HIS A 365 -13.08 29.59 -5.25
C HIS A 365 -12.16 28.77 -4.33
N GLY A 366 -12.40 27.46 -4.20
CA GLY A 366 -11.56 26.58 -3.40
C GLY A 366 -10.24 26.23 -4.07
N THR A 367 -9.29 25.73 -3.28
CA THR A 367 -7.99 25.21 -3.75
C THR A 367 -7.74 23.82 -3.18
N PHE A 368 -6.80 23.09 -3.77
CA PHE A 368 -6.24 21.87 -3.17
C PHE A 368 -4.88 22.12 -2.49
N GLU A 369 -4.33 23.33 -2.59
CA GLU A 369 -3.07 23.71 -1.96
C GLU A 369 -3.19 23.87 -0.44
N GLY A 370 -2.12 23.54 0.28
CA GLY A 370 -2.02 23.85 1.71
C GLY A 370 -2.79 22.90 2.63
N ALA A 371 -3.38 21.84 2.10
CA ALA A 371 -3.92 20.75 2.92
C ALA A 371 -2.78 20.05 3.66
N LEU A 372 -3.02 19.64 4.90
CA LEU A 372 -2.03 18.97 5.74
C LEU A 372 -2.44 17.52 6.03
N PHE A 373 -1.52 16.60 5.81
CA PHE A 373 -1.68 15.16 6.06
C PHE A 373 -0.72 14.69 7.14
N ASP A 374 -1.25 13.97 8.13
CA ASP A 374 -0.46 13.13 9.03
C ASP A 374 -0.14 11.82 8.33
N VAL A 375 1.14 11.54 8.17
CA VAL A 375 1.68 10.40 7.41
C VAL A 375 2.56 9.58 8.35
N LYS A 376 2.19 8.32 8.58
CA LYS A 376 2.81 7.44 9.57
C LYS A 376 3.36 6.19 8.92
N PHE A 377 4.60 5.83 9.22
CA PHE A 377 5.21 4.56 8.80
C PHE A 377 5.26 3.55 9.95
N TYR A 378 4.86 2.32 9.67
CA TYR A 378 4.86 1.18 10.59
C TYR A 378 5.73 0.05 10.04
N ALA A 379 6.57 -0.50 10.91
CA ALA A 379 7.55 -1.54 10.61
C ALA A 379 6.92 -2.95 10.55
N GLY A 380 5.97 -3.14 9.64
CA GLY A 380 5.28 -4.39 9.39
C GLY A 380 4.17 -4.23 8.34
N ASN A 381 3.61 -5.34 7.87
CA ASN A 381 2.49 -5.35 6.92
C ASN A 381 1.16 -5.45 7.67
N TYR A 382 0.29 -4.44 7.50
CA TYR A 382 -1.01 -4.35 8.16
C TYR A 382 -2.12 -4.06 7.15
N GLU A 383 -3.25 -4.77 7.27
CA GLU A 383 -4.43 -4.61 6.40
C GLU A 383 -5.36 -3.47 6.82
N SER A 384 -5.12 -2.87 8.00
CA SER A 384 -5.92 -1.80 8.61
C SER A 384 -5.00 -0.90 9.44
N ASP A 385 -5.52 0.24 9.90
CA ASP A 385 -4.77 1.22 10.70
C ASP A 385 -4.17 0.57 11.97
N PRO A 386 -2.82 0.45 12.07
CA PRO A 386 -2.18 -0.18 13.22
C PRO A 386 -2.38 0.58 14.53
N GLN A 387 -2.70 1.88 14.46
CA GLN A 387 -2.95 2.70 15.64
C GLN A 387 -4.16 2.19 16.45
N GLN A 388 -5.17 1.63 15.78
CA GLN A 388 -6.34 1.01 16.41
C GLN A 388 -5.99 -0.26 17.21
N GLN A 389 -4.86 -0.89 16.88
CA GLN A 389 -4.33 -2.07 17.57
C GLN A 389 -3.33 -1.70 18.68
N GLY A 390 -3.16 -0.40 18.96
CA GLY A 390 -2.19 0.12 19.94
C GLY A 390 -0.74 0.10 19.46
N ILE A 391 -0.50 -0.20 18.18
CA ILE A 391 0.84 -0.21 17.57
C ILE A 391 1.25 1.24 17.32
N LYS A 392 2.50 1.59 17.63
CA LYS A 392 3.04 2.93 17.41
C LYS A 392 3.76 3.02 16.07
N PRO A 393 3.68 4.17 15.36
CA PRO A 393 4.49 4.39 14.18
C PRO A 393 5.98 4.47 14.57
N VAL A 394 6.84 4.07 13.63
CA VAL A 394 8.31 4.14 13.77
C VAL A 394 8.85 5.46 13.24
N ARG A 395 8.17 6.07 12.26
CA ARG A 395 8.34 7.46 11.84
C ARG A 395 7.01 8.10 11.49
N SER A 396 6.93 9.42 11.61
CA SER A 396 5.76 10.22 11.26
C SER A 396 6.14 11.58 10.66
N TRP A 397 5.31 12.09 9.77
CA TRP A 397 5.51 13.35 9.05
C TRP A 397 4.19 14.09 8.88
N VAL A 398 4.24 15.43 8.93
CA VAL A 398 3.15 16.26 8.40
C VAL A 398 3.56 16.73 7.00
N ILE A 399 2.80 16.30 5.99
CA ILE A 399 3.03 16.61 4.58
C ILE A 399 1.97 17.58 4.08
N ARG A 400 2.41 18.67 3.43
CA ARG A 400 1.53 19.67 2.81
C ARG A 400 1.35 19.40 1.31
N THR A 401 0.15 19.66 0.77
CA THR A 401 -0.09 19.65 -0.68
C THR A 401 0.42 20.91 -1.37
N ASP A 402 0.91 20.75 -2.59
CA ASP A 402 1.27 21.85 -3.48
C ASP A 402 0.06 22.44 -4.24
N SER A 403 0.33 23.43 -5.11
CA SER A 403 -0.66 24.10 -5.96
C SER A 403 -1.38 23.20 -6.96
N GLU A 404 -0.85 21.99 -7.23
CA GLU A 404 -1.51 20.98 -8.05
C GLU A 404 -2.31 19.97 -7.20
N GLY A 405 -2.44 20.20 -5.89
CA GLY A 405 -3.10 19.28 -4.96
C GLY A 405 -2.32 17.99 -4.71
N VAL A 406 -1.01 17.98 -4.99
CA VAL A 406 -0.16 16.80 -4.85
C VAL A 406 0.63 16.87 -3.55
N GLY A 407 0.55 15.80 -2.74
CA GLY A 407 1.46 15.60 -1.62
C GLY A 407 2.67 14.79 -2.09
N LYS A 408 3.87 15.37 -1.99
CA LYS A 408 5.13 14.76 -2.45
C LYS A 408 6.05 14.46 -1.26
N LEU A 409 6.81 13.37 -1.34
CA LEU A 409 7.73 12.94 -0.29
C LEU A 409 9.09 13.67 -0.42
N ARG A 410 9.07 15.00 -0.29
CA ARG A 410 10.25 15.87 -0.35
C ARG A 410 10.29 16.83 0.83
N ASN A 411 11.50 17.23 1.25
CA ASN A 411 11.69 18.11 2.41
C ASN A 411 10.96 19.47 2.27
N GLU A 412 10.78 19.97 1.05
CA GLU A 412 10.06 21.23 0.75
C GLU A 412 8.54 21.20 1.06
N TYR A 413 7.97 20.00 1.21
CA TYR A 413 6.56 19.78 1.58
C TYR A 413 6.39 19.17 2.98
N ARG A 414 7.50 18.94 3.72
CA ARG A 414 7.46 18.42 5.09
C ARG A 414 7.38 19.58 6.08
N GLU A 415 6.19 19.83 6.60
CA GLU A 415 5.96 20.85 7.64
C GLU A 415 6.57 20.44 8.99
N SER A 416 6.51 19.16 9.34
CA SER A 416 7.14 18.63 10.55
C SER A 416 7.32 17.11 10.51
N GLY A 417 7.97 16.54 11.53
CA GLY A 417 8.18 15.10 11.70
C GLY A 417 9.63 14.68 11.48
N ASP A 418 9.82 13.38 11.31
CA ASP A 418 11.14 12.76 11.21
C ASP A 418 11.86 13.10 9.90
N GLU A 419 13.16 12.77 9.82
CA GLU A 419 13.82 12.68 8.52
C GLU A 419 13.16 11.60 7.65
N PHE A 420 13.23 11.74 6.34
CA PHE A 420 12.79 10.68 5.44
C PHE A 420 13.77 9.51 5.45
N TYR A 421 13.29 8.33 5.06
CA TYR A 421 14.15 7.19 4.77
C TYR A 421 14.81 7.40 3.40
N THR A 422 16.08 7.00 3.26
CA THR A 422 16.86 7.16 2.02
C THR A 422 17.58 5.88 1.62
N MET A 423 17.71 5.69 0.31
CA MET A 423 18.56 4.68 -0.33
C MET A 423 20.04 5.10 -0.32
N ASP A 424 20.96 4.20 -0.69
CA ASP A 424 22.41 4.49 -0.64
C ASP A 424 22.86 5.50 -1.72
N ASN A 425 22.06 5.67 -2.77
CA ASN A 425 22.19 6.75 -3.76
C ASN A 425 21.66 8.12 -3.25
N GLY A 426 21.10 8.19 -2.04
CA GLY A 426 20.48 9.38 -1.45
C GLY A 426 19.02 9.64 -1.83
N GLU A 427 18.41 8.78 -2.66
CA GLU A 427 17.01 8.89 -3.08
C GLU A 427 16.05 8.60 -1.91
N ILE A 428 14.94 9.35 -1.84
CA ILE A 428 13.94 9.16 -0.78
C ILE A 428 13.06 7.96 -1.13
N ALA A 429 13.02 6.99 -0.22
CA ALA A 429 12.33 5.72 -0.41
C ALA A 429 11.79 5.19 0.91
N PHE A 430 10.60 4.58 0.89
CA PHE A 430 10.09 3.86 2.05
C PHE A 430 10.72 2.46 2.17
N PRO A 431 11.00 1.97 3.40
CA PRO A 431 11.23 0.55 3.63
C PRO A 431 9.95 -0.26 3.38
N LEU A 432 10.07 -1.58 3.26
CA LEU A 432 8.93 -2.50 3.30
C LEU A 432 8.21 -2.36 4.64
N GLY A 433 6.87 -2.34 4.62
CA GLY A 433 6.05 -1.99 5.78
C GLY A 433 4.71 -1.39 5.39
N THR A 434 4.13 -0.57 6.27
CA THR A 434 2.82 0.05 6.05
C THR A 434 2.89 1.57 6.28
N VAL A 435 2.37 2.32 5.32
CA VAL A 435 2.13 3.76 5.41
C VAL A 435 0.66 4.01 5.68
N VAL A 436 0.35 4.87 6.65
CA VAL A 436 -1.00 5.37 6.93
C VAL A 436 -1.01 6.87 6.65
N ILE A 437 -2.06 7.34 5.97
CA ILE A 437 -2.26 8.74 5.56
C ILE A 437 -3.63 9.19 6.07
N GLN A 438 -3.68 10.29 6.81
CA GLN A 438 -4.92 10.91 7.27
C GLN A 438 -4.84 12.43 7.07
N GLU A 439 -5.91 13.05 6.57
CA GLU A 439 -5.96 14.52 6.54
C GLU A 439 -6.18 15.08 7.95
N ILE A 440 -5.39 16.11 8.32
CA ILE A 440 -5.49 16.82 9.60
C ILE A 440 -5.86 18.29 9.44
N ALA A 441 -5.72 18.87 8.24
CA ALA A 441 -6.27 20.18 7.91
C ALA A 441 -6.66 20.26 6.43
N ALA A 442 -7.93 20.57 6.17
CA ALA A 442 -8.46 20.79 4.82
C ALA A 442 -7.85 22.02 4.13
N PRO A 443 -7.71 22.00 2.79
CA PRO A 443 -7.36 23.19 2.04
C PRO A 443 -8.53 24.18 2.02
N GLU A 444 -8.29 25.39 1.58
CA GLU A 444 -9.31 26.45 1.58
C GLU A 444 -10.45 26.17 0.59
N GLY A 445 -11.71 26.40 1.00
CA GLY A 445 -12.89 26.07 0.20
C GLY A 445 -13.40 24.62 0.32
N TYR A 446 -12.77 23.78 1.14
CA TYR A 446 -13.09 22.36 1.29
C TYR A 446 -13.36 21.94 2.73
N GLN A 447 -14.10 20.84 2.91
CA GLN A 447 -14.23 20.17 4.21
C GLN A 447 -13.15 19.12 4.40
N ILE A 448 -12.75 18.90 5.65
CA ILE A 448 -11.78 17.87 6.02
C ILE A 448 -12.30 16.48 5.69
N ASN A 449 -11.49 15.69 4.98
CA ASN A 449 -11.75 14.29 4.75
C ASN A 449 -11.30 13.46 5.97
N PRO A 450 -12.21 12.80 6.70
CA PRO A 450 -11.87 12.02 7.89
C PRO A 450 -11.29 10.63 7.58
N GLU A 451 -11.19 10.23 6.31
CA GLU A 451 -10.73 8.91 5.88
C GLU A 451 -9.27 8.64 6.30
N VAL A 452 -9.02 7.42 6.77
CA VAL A 452 -7.69 6.92 7.11
C VAL A 452 -7.28 5.91 6.04
N ILE A 453 -6.31 6.30 5.22
CA ILE A 453 -5.88 5.52 4.06
C ILE A 453 -4.65 4.69 4.44
N VAL A 454 -4.73 3.38 4.23
CA VAL A 454 -3.63 2.43 4.49
C VAL A 454 -3.01 1.99 3.16
N ARG A 455 -1.67 1.94 3.11
CA ARG A 455 -0.88 1.47 1.97
C ARG A 455 0.25 0.56 2.45
N LYS A 456 0.28 -0.67 1.96
CA LYS A 456 1.37 -1.62 2.21
C LYS A 456 2.46 -1.46 1.15
N ILE A 457 3.70 -1.71 1.55
CA ILE A 457 4.88 -1.65 0.70
C ILE A 457 5.55 -3.01 0.79
N THR A 458 5.51 -3.75 -0.30
CA THR A 458 5.74 -5.21 -0.32
C THR A 458 6.69 -5.61 -1.44
N SER A 459 7.48 -6.65 -1.22
CA SER A 459 8.34 -7.27 -2.22
C SER A 459 7.89 -8.70 -2.51
N GLU A 460 8.03 -9.13 -3.76
CA GLU A 460 7.89 -10.54 -4.17
C GLU A 460 9.13 -11.38 -3.81
N ASN A 461 10.13 -10.77 -3.16
CA ASN A 461 11.37 -11.37 -2.69
C ASN A 461 12.26 -12.00 -3.78
N LYS A 462 12.36 -11.30 -4.92
CA LYS A 462 13.20 -11.68 -6.07
C LYS A 462 14.68 -11.30 -5.94
N GLY A 463 15.08 -10.68 -4.83
CA GLY A 463 16.44 -10.16 -4.63
C GLY A 463 16.67 -8.76 -5.23
N GLU A 464 15.60 -8.01 -5.49
CA GLU A 464 15.65 -6.65 -6.01
C GLU A 464 15.90 -5.63 -4.87
N GLU A 465 16.74 -4.63 -5.10
CA GLU A 465 16.95 -3.52 -4.14
C GLU A 465 15.79 -2.50 -4.19
N ILE A 466 15.17 -2.34 -5.36
CA ILE A 466 14.06 -1.43 -5.61
C ILE A 466 12.81 -2.22 -5.97
N VAL A 467 11.67 -1.86 -5.36
CA VAL A 467 10.33 -2.30 -5.77
C VAL A 467 9.44 -1.08 -6.04
N ASP A 468 8.47 -1.25 -6.95
CA ASP A 468 7.41 -0.27 -7.22
C ASP A 468 6.04 -0.85 -6.82
N SER A 469 5.82 -0.92 -5.51
CA SER A 469 4.63 -1.48 -4.87
C SER A 469 3.69 -0.42 -4.30
N TYR A 470 4.21 0.78 -4.01
CA TYR A 470 3.43 1.87 -3.44
C TYR A 470 2.41 2.41 -4.45
N GLN A 471 1.14 2.48 -4.04
CA GLN A 471 0.05 2.99 -4.87
C GLN A 471 -0.45 4.32 -4.33
N ASN A 472 -0.16 5.40 -5.06
CA ASN A 472 -0.48 6.78 -4.69
C ASN A 472 -1.95 6.92 -4.25
N ALA A 473 -2.16 7.54 -3.09
CA ALA A 473 -3.52 7.75 -2.58
C ALA A 473 -4.25 8.83 -3.39
N GLN A 474 -5.49 8.58 -3.80
CA GLN A 474 -6.40 9.62 -4.27
C GLN A 474 -7.27 10.05 -3.08
N ILE A 475 -7.27 11.34 -2.77
CA ILE A 475 -8.04 11.91 -1.65
C ILE A 475 -9.26 12.64 -2.22
N PRO A 476 -10.49 12.11 -2.03
CA PRO A 476 -11.70 12.81 -2.47
C PRO A 476 -12.02 13.96 -1.52
N GLU A 477 -12.18 15.15 -2.07
CA GLU A 477 -12.40 16.41 -1.36
C GLU A 477 -13.84 16.88 -1.47
N GLN A 478 -14.53 17.05 -0.34
CA GLN A 478 -15.89 17.55 -0.34
C GLN A 478 -15.90 19.09 -0.32
N VAL A 479 -16.18 19.71 -1.48
CA VAL A 479 -16.30 21.17 -1.62
C VAL A 479 -17.29 21.75 -0.61
N LEU A 480 -16.90 22.87 0.03
CA LEU A 480 -17.71 23.62 0.98
C LEU A 480 -18.69 24.53 0.22
N THR A 481 -19.99 24.40 0.49
CA THR A 481 -21.05 25.09 -0.25
C THR A 481 -21.99 25.91 0.62
N LEU A 482 -22.60 26.93 -0.01
CA LEU A 482 -23.84 27.55 0.46
C LEU A 482 -24.91 27.29 -0.59
N ASP A 483 -25.80 26.35 -0.31
CA ASP A 483 -26.91 26.02 -1.20
C ASP A 483 -28.03 27.05 -0.99
N ILE A 484 -28.70 27.50 -2.05
CA ILE A 484 -29.76 28.52 -2.00
C ILE A 484 -31.04 27.92 -2.57
N VAL A 485 -32.13 27.96 -1.81
CA VAL A 485 -33.46 27.51 -2.20
C VAL A 485 -34.43 28.70 -2.16
N LYS A 486 -34.79 29.20 -3.33
CA LYS A 486 -35.69 30.33 -3.53
C LYS A 486 -37.13 29.85 -3.69
N VAL A 487 -38.02 30.36 -2.83
CA VAL A 487 -39.45 30.02 -2.86
C VAL A 487 -40.35 31.24 -2.75
N GLN A 488 -41.58 31.09 -3.23
CA GLN A 488 -42.70 31.95 -2.93
C GLN A 488 -43.08 31.77 -1.45
N LYS A 489 -43.24 32.90 -0.75
CA LYS A 489 -43.73 32.97 0.62
C LYS A 489 -45.09 32.28 0.71
N GLU A 490 -45.34 31.61 1.85
CA GLU A 490 -46.57 30.85 2.16
C GLU A 490 -46.79 29.58 1.31
N THR A 491 -46.72 29.65 -0.02
CA THR A 491 -47.00 28.49 -0.90
C THR A 491 -45.84 27.53 -1.09
N MET A 492 -44.61 27.94 -0.74
CA MET A 492 -43.37 27.16 -0.95
C MET A 492 -43.01 26.87 -2.42
N THR A 493 -43.73 27.45 -3.39
CA THR A 493 -43.48 27.25 -4.83
C THR A 493 -42.07 27.71 -5.19
N PRO A 494 -41.23 26.90 -5.87
CA PRO A 494 -39.91 27.33 -6.29
C PRO A 494 -39.94 28.54 -7.23
N ILE A 495 -38.96 29.45 -7.10
CA ILE A 495 -38.81 30.62 -7.99
C ILE A 495 -37.52 30.50 -8.80
N ALA A 496 -37.68 30.27 -10.10
CA ALA A 496 -36.58 30.21 -11.07
C ALA A 496 -36.19 31.61 -11.57
N GLY A 497 -34.91 31.83 -11.88
CA GLY A 497 -34.42 33.09 -12.44
C GLY A 497 -34.25 34.25 -11.43
N ALA A 498 -34.38 34.01 -10.13
CA ALA A 498 -33.94 34.95 -9.10
C ALA A 498 -32.41 34.96 -9.05
N LYS A 499 -31.81 36.12 -8.76
CA LYS A 499 -30.35 36.30 -8.78
C LYS A 499 -29.83 36.76 -7.43
N PHE A 500 -28.66 36.27 -7.05
CA PHE A 500 -27.99 36.57 -5.79
C PHE A 500 -26.57 37.06 -6.05
N ILE A 501 -26.20 38.17 -5.44
CA ILE A 501 -24.81 38.63 -5.36
C ILE A 501 -24.18 38.02 -4.11
N HIS A 502 -23.08 37.31 -4.32
CA HIS A 502 -22.16 36.88 -3.28
C HIS A 502 -20.96 37.83 -3.27
N THR A 503 -20.65 38.41 -2.13
CA THR A 503 -19.43 39.19 -1.87
C THR A 503 -18.50 38.38 -0.97
N MET A 504 -17.28 38.18 -1.44
CA MET A 504 -16.24 37.39 -0.79
C MET A 504 -15.40 38.23 0.20
N PRO A 505 -14.58 37.59 1.06
CA PRO A 505 -13.74 38.27 2.06
C PRO A 505 -12.76 39.32 1.51
N ASP A 506 -12.29 39.13 0.27
CA ASP A 506 -11.42 40.09 -0.44
C ASP A 506 -12.19 41.27 -1.06
N GLY A 507 -13.52 41.26 -0.98
CA GLY A 507 -14.43 42.24 -1.56
C GLY A 507 -14.81 41.96 -3.03
N SER A 508 -14.28 40.91 -3.65
CA SER A 508 -14.69 40.45 -4.97
C SER A 508 -16.14 39.92 -4.94
N ARG A 509 -16.77 39.85 -6.12
CA ARG A 509 -18.20 39.54 -6.23
C ARG A 509 -18.50 38.62 -7.39
N GLU A 510 -19.45 37.71 -7.17
CA GLU A 510 -20.06 36.88 -8.19
C GLU A 510 -21.60 36.97 -8.13
N GLU A 511 -22.27 36.62 -9.23
CA GLU A 511 -23.72 36.50 -9.28
C GLU A 511 -24.10 35.05 -9.63
N VAL A 512 -25.00 34.46 -8.84
CA VAL A 512 -25.62 33.16 -9.14
C VAL A 512 -27.12 33.34 -9.37
N MET A 513 -27.69 32.53 -10.26
CA MET A 513 -29.10 32.56 -10.63
C MET A 513 -29.77 31.23 -10.33
N THR A 514 -31.02 31.26 -9.87
CA THR A 514 -31.77 30.04 -9.52
C THR A 514 -32.27 29.30 -10.74
N ASP A 515 -32.15 27.97 -10.70
CA ASP A 515 -32.60 27.05 -11.74
C ASP A 515 -34.14 26.85 -11.73
N GLY A 516 -34.63 25.94 -12.58
CA GLY A 516 -36.05 25.58 -12.66
C GLY A 516 -36.65 24.95 -11.39
N GLN A 517 -35.82 24.51 -10.44
CA GLN A 517 -36.23 24.05 -9.10
C GLN A 517 -36.05 25.13 -8.02
N GLY A 518 -35.79 26.37 -8.42
CA GLY A 518 -35.51 27.49 -7.51
C GLY A 518 -34.18 27.36 -6.77
N LYS A 519 -33.24 26.56 -7.27
CA LYS A 519 -31.96 26.27 -6.60
C LYS A 519 -30.79 27.00 -7.22
N ALA A 520 -29.87 27.46 -6.39
CA ALA A 520 -28.52 27.87 -6.77
C ALA A 520 -27.52 27.34 -5.72
N ALA A 521 -26.22 27.38 -6.00
CA ALA A 521 -25.20 27.05 -5.01
C ALA A 521 -23.95 27.90 -5.20
N LEU A 522 -23.40 28.40 -4.09
CA LEU A 522 -22.05 28.95 -4.04
C LEU A 522 -21.09 27.81 -3.66
N LYS A 523 -19.95 27.69 -4.35
CA LYS A 523 -18.98 26.60 -4.15
C LYS A 523 -17.59 27.14 -3.82
N GLY A 524 -16.84 26.40 -3.01
CA GLY A 524 -15.45 26.73 -2.68
C GLY A 524 -15.36 27.94 -1.76
N LEU A 525 -16.16 27.97 -0.70
CA LEU A 525 -16.21 29.11 0.22
C LEU A 525 -14.89 29.27 1.00
N ILE A 526 -14.10 30.27 0.63
CA ILE A 526 -12.79 30.59 1.22
C ILE A 526 -12.90 31.10 2.67
N ARG A 527 -11.78 31.33 3.36
CA ARG A 527 -11.78 31.76 4.78
C ARG A 527 -12.01 33.27 4.87
N GLY A 528 -12.88 33.70 5.79
CA GLY A 528 -13.19 35.12 6.01
C GLY A 528 -14.69 35.39 6.17
N GLU A 529 -15.09 36.67 6.13
CA GLU A 529 -16.49 37.08 6.15
C GLU A 529 -17.04 37.18 4.71
N HIS A 530 -18.16 36.51 4.48
CA HIS A 530 -18.91 36.53 3.24
C HIS A 530 -20.25 37.23 3.44
N MET A 531 -20.78 37.83 2.37
CA MET A 531 -22.12 38.42 2.37
C MET A 531 -22.90 37.99 1.14
N VAL A 532 -24.16 37.59 1.33
CA VAL A 532 -25.10 37.23 0.25
C VAL A 532 -26.33 38.11 0.33
N GLU A 533 -26.69 38.72 -0.78
CA GLU A 533 -27.94 39.45 -0.96
C GLU A 533 -28.57 39.12 -2.31
N GLU A 534 -29.90 39.08 -2.37
CA GLU A 534 -30.62 38.98 -3.63
C GLU A 534 -30.38 40.25 -4.47
N SER A 535 -30.13 40.15 -5.76
CA SER A 535 -29.98 41.29 -6.67
C SER A 535 -31.23 41.55 -7.53
N PHE A 536 -31.95 40.49 -7.92
CA PHE A 536 -33.07 40.55 -8.84
C PHE A 536 -34.06 39.41 -8.61
N VAL A 537 -35.35 39.69 -8.83
CA VAL A 537 -36.43 38.69 -8.83
C VAL A 537 -37.25 38.77 -10.11
N PRO A 538 -37.85 37.66 -10.58
CA PRO A 538 -38.74 37.67 -11.74
C PRO A 538 -40.00 38.52 -11.54
N ASP A 539 -40.58 38.97 -12.66
CA ASP A 539 -41.86 39.68 -12.67
C ASP A 539 -42.97 38.90 -11.94
N GLY A 540 -43.62 39.59 -11.00
CA GLY A 540 -44.66 39.03 -10.14
C GLY A 540 -44.25 38.91 -8.67
N TYR A 541 -42.97 39.08 -8.34
CA TYR A 541 -42.44 39.04 -6.96
C TYR A 541 -41.90 40.39 -6.49
N THR A 542 -41.83 40.56 -5.17
CA THR A 542 -41.14 41.70 -4.53
C THR A 542 -39.79 41.21 -4.03
N ARG A 543 -38.70 41.83 -4.48
CA ARG A 543 -37.32 41.50 -4.05
C ARG A 543 -37.18 41.56 -2.54
N ASN A 544 -36.54 40.56 -1.97
CA ASN A 544 -36.16 40.52 -0.57
C ASN A 544 -34.92 41.43 -0.33
N PRO A 545 -35.00 42.49 0.50
CA PRO A 545 -33.87 43.36 0.81
C PRO A 545 -32.93 42.76 1.88
N GLY A 546 -33.26 41.59 2.43
CA GLY A 546 -32.47 40.93 3.46
C GLY A 546 -31.08 40.53 2.96
N LYS A 547 -30.09 40.74 3.84
CA LYS A 547 -28.70 40.33 3.63
C LYS A 547 -28.32 39.28 4.66
N ILE A 548 -27.51 38.31 4.25
CA ILE A 548 -26.90 37.32 5.12
C ILE A 548 -25.40 37.58 5.17
N ARG A 549 -24.83 37.67 6.38
CA ARG A 549 -23.37 37.59 6.59
C ARG A 549 -23.01 36.32 7.33
N PHE A 550 -21.97 35.64 6.87
CA PHE A 550 -21.43 34.47 7.54
C PHE A 550 -19.90 34.49 7.50
N GLN A 551 -19.30 33.89 8.52
CA GLN A 551 -17.86 33.70 8.64
C GLN A 551 -17.51 32.25 8.29
N ILE A 552 -16.44 32.07 7.52
CA ILE A 552 -15.71 30.81 7.40
C ILE A 552 -14.48 30.90 8.30
N SER A 553 -14.35 29.99 9.26
CA SER A 553 -13.24 29.93 10.22
C SER A 553 -11.96 29.31 9.60
N GLY A 554 -10.83 29.37 10.31
CA GLY A 554 -9.58 28.75 9.86
C GLY A 554 -9.66 27.22 9.68
N ASN A 555 -10.57 26.54 10.39
CA ASN A 555 -10.90 25.12 10.20
C ASN A 555 -12.12 24.90 9.28
N ASN A 556 -12.40 25.86 8.40
CA ASN A 556 -13.42 25.81 7.33
C ASN A 556 -14.85 25.56 7.82
N GLN A 557 -15.20 25.99 9.04
CA GLN A 557 -16.55 25.89 9.57
C GLN A 557 -17.33 27.18 9.31
N ILE A 558 -18.58 27.03 8.87
CA ILE A 558 -19.49 28.15 8.58
C ILE A 558 -20.20 28.60 9.86
N GLU A 559 -20.25 29.91 10.12
CA GLU A 559 -20.97 30.52 11.23
C GLU A 559 -21.76 31.76 10.75
N LEU A 560 -23.08 31.78 10.99
CA LEU A 560 -23.92 32.96 10.70
C LEU A 560 -23.52 34.12 11.63
N LYS A 561 -23.34 35.32 11.06
CA LYS A 561 -23.04 36.56 11.79
C LYS A 561 -24.19 37.55 11.77
N GLU A 562 -24.87 37.71 10.64
CA GLU A 562 -25.98 38.65 10.48
C GLU A 562 -27.05 38.08 9.54
N ASN A 563 -28.33 38.34 9.85
CA ASN A 563 -29.46 38.12 8.96
C ASN A 563 -30.44 39.30 9.11
N THR A 564 -30.55 40.13 8.07
CA THR A 564 -31.39 41.35 8.10
C THR A 564 -32.78 41.17 7.48
N SER A 565 -33.18 39.94 7.13
CA SER A 565 -34.48 39.68 6.50
C SER A 565 -35.66 39.96 7.44
N THR A 566 -36.81 40.33 6.87
CA THR A 566 -38.01 40.71 7.64
C THR A 566 -39.23 39.88 7.24
N VAL A 567 -40.18 39.71 8.16
CA VAL A 567 -41.40 38.92 7.90
C VAL A 567 -42.28 39.53 6.79
N GLN A 568 -42.20 40.86 6.59
CA GLN A 568 -42.95 41.56 5.55
C GLN A 568 -42.40 41.28 4.15
N SER A 569 -41.08 41.32 3.98
CA SER A 569 -40.41 41.07 2.69
C SER A 569 -40.25 39.59 2.34
N GLY A 570 -40.51 38.68 3.28
CA GLY A 570 -40.17 37.27 3.20
C GLY A 570 -38.93 36.96 4.05
N LYS A 571 -38.94 35.81 4.75
CA LYS A 571 -37.82 35.41 5.61
C LYS A 571 -36.70 34.79 4.78
N ILE A 572 -35.47 35.03 5.23
CA ILE A 572 -34.32 34.19 4.88
C ILE A 572 -34.01 33.30 6.09
N GLN A 573 -34.00 31.99 5.87
CA GLN A 573 -33.64 31.00 6.88
C GLN A 573 -32.22 30.49 6.55
N PHE A 574 -31.34 30.43 7.55
CA PHE A 574 -30.00 29.87 7.43
C PHE A 574 -29.93 28.58 8.25
N GLU A 575 -29.44 27.50 7.66
CA GLU A 575 -29.19 26.23 8.33
C GLU A 575 -27.80 25.70 7.97
N LYS A 576 -27.15 24.99 8.91
CA LYS A 576 -25.89 24.29 8.61
C LYS A 576 -26.20 22.93 7.98
N THR A 577 -25.40 22.52 7.00
CA THR A 577 -25.55 21.24 6.29
C THR A 577 -24.26 20.43 6.38
N VAL A 578 -24.30 19.15 6.01
CA VAL A 578 -23.10 18.30 5.88
C VAL A 578 -22.15 18.73 4.74
N ARG A 579 -22.52 19.75 3.97
CA ARG A 579 -21.70 20.35 2.89
C ARG A 579 -21.25 21.78 3.20
N GLY A 580 -21.67 22.34 4.34
CA GLY A 580 -21.49 23.76 4.67
C GLY A 580 -22.77 24.34 5.25
N ALA A 581 -23.56 25.03 4.44
CA ALA A 581 -24.81 25.64 4.86
C ALA A 581 -25.85 25.71 3.72
N ALA A 582 -27.08 26.04 4.07
CA ALA A 582 -28.14 26.36 3.12
C ALA A 582 -28.90 27.64 3.52
N LEU A 583 -29.34 28.39 2.51
CA LEU A 583 -30.30 29.49 2.62
C LEU A 583 -31.64 29.08 2.04
N ARG A 584 -32.72 29.27 2.78
CA ARG A 584 -34.08 29.27 2.22
C ARG A 584 -34.60 30.69 2.16
N VAL A 585 -34.82 31.22 0.96
CA VAL A 585 -35.16 32.64 0.72
C VAL A 585 -36.59 32.77 0.19
N GLU A 586 -37.48 33.34 0.99
CA GLU A 586 -38.87 33.64 0.63
C GLU A 586 -39.01 35.00 -0.09
N ASP A 587 -39.84 35.09 -1.14
CA ASP A 587 -40.39 36.37 -1.64
C ASP A 587 -41.91 36.40 -1.51
N ALA A 588 -42.45 37.56 -1.17
CA ALA A 588 -43.87 37.83 -1.36
C ALA A 588 -44.18 38.10 -2.85
N CYS A 589 -45.33 37.63 -3.32
CA CYS A 589 -45.90 38.10 -4.58
C CYS A 589 -46.09 39.63 -4.53
N ALA A 590 -45.68 40.33 -5.58
CA ALA A 590 -45.84 41.77 -5.66
C ALA A 590 -47.32 42.16 -5.78
N PRO A 591 -47.75 43.25 -5.12
CA PRO A 591 -49.17 43.59 -5.01
C PRO A 591 -49.81 43.90 -6.36
N TYR A 592 -51.13 43.77 -6.40
CA TYR A 592 -51.97 44.22 -7.51
C TYR A 592 -52.29 45.70 -7.41
N LYS A 593 -52.69 46.25 -8.55
CA LYS A 593 -53.36 47.55 -8.69
C LYS A 593 -54.85 47.30 -8.83
N LEU A 594 -55.68 48.14 -8.22
CA LEU A 594 -57.13 48.15 -8.43
C LEU A 594 -57.51 49.41 -9.23
N LEU A 595 -58.14 49.18 -10.37
CA LEU A 595 -58.75 50.17 -11.25
C LEU A 595 -60.27 50.10 -11.10
N ILE A 596 -60.90 51.23 -10.78
CA ILE A 596 -62.34 51.38 -10.86
C ILE A 596 -62.68 52.01 -12.21
N ASP A 597 -63.49 51.33 -13.02
CA ASP A 597 -64.10 51.92 -14.21
C ASP A 597 -65.50 52.45 -13.89
N LYS A 598 -65.61 53.77 -13.74
CA LYS A 598 -66.86 54.44 -13.40
C LYS A 598 -67.60 54.91 -14.65
N LYS A 599 -68.78 54.36 -14.87
CA LYS A 599 -69.69 54.80 -15.93
C LYS A 599 -71.13 54.98 -15.43
N ASN A 600 -72.00 55.44 -16.31
CA ASN A 600 -73.45 55.46 -16.14
C ASN A 600 -74.14 54.31 -16.88
N GLU A 601 -75.47 54.26 -16.80
CA GLU A 601 -76.30 53.24 -17.46
C GLU A 601 -76.18 53.23 -19.00
N ASP A 602 -75.78 54.35 -19.61
CA ASP A 602 -75.54 54.50 -21.05
C ASP A 602 -74.08 54.18 -21.46
N GLY A 603 -73.24 53.76 -20.50
CA GLY A 603 -71.80 53.52 -20.73
C GLY A 603 -70.92 54.78 -20.71
N LYS A 604 -71.48 55.97 -20.48
CA LYS A 604 -70.72 57.22 -20.39
C LYS A 604 -69.86 57.24 -19.12
N LYS A 605 -68.55 57.48 -19.28
CA LYS A 605 -67.58 57.62 -18.18
C LYS A 605 -67.92 58.80 -17.26
N LEU A 606 -67.66 58.66 -15.95
CA LEU A 606 -68.04 59.66 -14.94
C LEU A 606 -66.83 60.10 -14.09
N LYS A 607 -66.49 61.39 -14.18
CA LYS A 607 -65.52 62.10 -13.34
C LYS A 607 -66.08 62.37 -11.93
N ASP A 608 -65.20 62.60 -10.96
CA ASP A 608 -65.47 63.10 -9.61
C ASP A 608 -66.32 62.17 -8.70
N ALA A 609 -66.48 60.89 -9.05
CA ALA A 609 -66.91 59.86 -8.11
C ALA A 609 -65.78 59.61 -7.12
N GLU A 610 -66.06 59.58 -5.82
CA GLU A 610 -65.07 59.29 -4.79
C GLU A 610 -65.24 57.87 -4.27
N PHE A 611 -64.17 57.10 -4.28
CA PHE A 611 -64.10 55.76 -3.73
C PHE A 611 -63.14 55.72 -2.55
N THR A 612 -63.45 54.92 -1.54
CA THR A 612 -62.58 54.67 -0.39
C THR A 612 -62.33 53.17 -0.23
N LEU A 613 -61.06 52.79 -0.14
CA LEU A 613 -60.59 51.43 0.10
C LEU A 613 -60.39 51.21 1.60
N TYR A 614 -60.83 50.07 2.10
CA TYR A 614 -60.83 49.68 3.51
C TYR A 614 -60.23 48.28 3.69
N GLN A 615 -59.70 48.03 4.89
CA GLN A 615 -59.18 46.71 5.30
C GLN A 615 -60.24 45.84 5.99
N ASP A 616 -61.39 46.41 6.36
CA ASP A 616 -62.45 45.77 7.13
C ASP A 616 -63.82 45.89 6.47
N LYS A 617 -64.68 44.89 6.70
CA LYS A 617 -66.00 44.78 6.09
C LYS A 617 -66.96 45.86 6.56
N GLU A 618 -66.77 46.34 7.78
CA GLU A 618 -67.51 47.45 8.40
C GLU A 618 -67.07 48.83 7.87
N CYS A 619 -66.04 48.90 7.02
CA CYS A 619 -65.49 50.13 6.46
C CYS A 619 -65.07 51.19 7.51
N LYS A 620 -64.43 50.76 8.61
CA LYS A 620 -63.91 51.64 9.68
C LYS A 620 -62.40 51.89 9.55
N LYS A 621 -61.64 50.92 9.01
CA LYS A 621 -60.20 50.99 8.75
C LYS A 621 -59.94 51.44 7.32
N LYS A 622 -60.08 52.75 7.08
CA LYS A 622 -59.74 53.37 5.79
C LYS A 622 -58.25 53.20 5.49
N ILE A 623 -57.94 52.70 4.29
CA ILE A 623 -56.59 52.65 3.72
C ILE A 623 -56.32 53.95 2.96
N THR A 624 -57.13 54.24 1.94
CA THR A 624 -56.99 55.46 1.12
C THR A 624 -58.29 55.78 0.38
N CYS A 625 -58.38 56.95 -0.24
CA CYS A 625 -59.48 57.34 -1.12
C CYS A 625 -58.97 57.95 -2.43
N SER A 626 -59.67 57.70 -3.52
CA SER A 626 -59.35 58.18 -4.87
C SER A 626 -60.60 58.68 -5.57
N LYS A 627 -60.44 59.66 -6.46
CA LYS A 627 -61.53 60.19 -7.29
C LYS A 627 -61.36 59.76 -8.73
N THR A 628 -62.48 59.59 -9.44
CA THR A 628 -62.46 59.24 -10.85
C THR A 628 -62.03 60.42 -11.72
N ASN A 629 -61.11 60.16 -12.64
CA ASN A 629 -60.64 61.13 -13.62
C ASN A 629 -61.63 61.31 -14.79
N GLU A 630 -61.23 62.05 -15.82
CA GLU A 630 -62.08 62.32 -17.00
C GLU A 630 -62.42 61.06 -17.82
N ASN A 631 -61.60 60.01 -17.72
CA ASN A 631 -61.86 58.70 -18.33
C ASN A 631 -62.77 57.82 -17.46
N GLY A 632 -63.23 58.30 -16.30
CA GLY A 632 -63.99 57.53 -15.32
C GLY A 632 -63.13 56.64 -14.42
N GLU A 633 -61.80 56.76 -14.47
CA GLU A 633 -60.88 55.86 -13.77
C GLU A 633 -60.51 56.38 -12.38
N ALA A 634 -60.64 55.55 -11.34
CA ALA A 634 -59.96 55.75 -10.05
C ALA A 634 -58.98 54.60 -9.80
N LYS A 635 -57.75 54.91 -9.37
CA LYS A 635 -56.67 53.94 -9.17
C LYS A 635 -56.29 53.81 -7.69
N PHE A 636 -56.04 52.57 -7.28
CA PHE A 636 -55.58 52.17 -5.96
C PHE A 636 -54.38 51.22 -6.15
N GLU A 637 -53.36 51.40 -5.32
CA GLU A 637 -52.10 50.66 -5.38
C GLU A 637 -51.96 49.80 -4.11
N GLY A 638 -51.23 48.69 -4.17
CA GLY A 638 -50.85 47.94 -2.97
C GLY A 638 -51.87 46.92 -2.47
N LEU A 639 -52.68 46.30 -3.35
CA LEU A 639 -53.50 45.15 -2.98
C LEU A 639 -52.58 43.92 -2.82
N ALA A 640 -52.26 43.56 -1.58
CA ALA A 640 -51.40 42.43 -1.27
C ALA A 640 -52.10 41.09 -1.60
N VAL A 641 -51.31 40.13 -2.05
CA VAL A 641 -51.75 38.75 -2.30
C VAL A 641 -52.08 38.06 -0.97
N GLY A 642 -53.20 37.34 -0.94
CA GLY A 642 -53.71 36.65 0.26
C GLY A 642 -54.60 37.51 1.18
N GLU A 643 -54.61 38.83 1.00
CA GLU A 643 -55.41 39.76 1.80
C GLU A 643 -56.79 40.05 1.17
N THR A 644 -57.76 40.43 2.01
CA THR A 644 -59.09 40.86 1.59
C THR A 644 -59.28 42.36 1.85
N TYR A 645 -59.81 43.05 0.85
CA TYR A 645 -60.06 44.49 0.84
C TYR A 645 -61.52 44.79 0.52
N PHE A 646 -62.00 45.94 0.96
CA PHE A 646 -63.37 46.40 0.74
C PHE A 646 -63.37 47.77 0.09
N ILE A 647 -64.06 47.94 -1.04
CA ILE A 647 -64.16 49.22 -1.76
C ILE A 647 -65.61 49.69 -1.79
N LYS A 648 -65.81 50.99 -1.53
CA LYS A 648 -67.13 51.64 -1.48
C LYS A 648 -67.06 53.02 -2.14
N GLU A 649 -68.09 53.36 -2.91
CA GLU A 649 -68.28 54.74 -3.38
C GLU A 649 -68.77 55.62 -2.23
N THR A 650 -67.94 56.55 -1.79
CA THR A 650 -68.23 57.49 -0.68
C THR A 650 -68.89 58.77 -1.14
N LYS A 651 -68.79 59.11 -2.43
CA LYS A 651 -69.45 60.29 -3.02
C LYS A 651 -69.77 60.06 -4.50
N ALA A 652 -71.05 60.20 -4.86
CA ALA A 652 -71.46 60.15 -6.26
C ALA A 652 -71.04 61.42 -7.05
N PRO A 653 -70.78 61.29 -8.36
CA PRO A 653 -70.70 62.42 -9.28
C PRO A 653 -71.96 63.29 -9.26
N GLN A 654 -71.81 64.57 -9.62
CA GLN A 654 -72.93 65.50 -9.67
C GLN A 654 -74.06 65.01 -10.59
N GLY A 655 -75.27 64.90 -10.05
CA GLY A 655 -76.46 64.44 -10.78
C GLY A 655 -76.69 62.92 -10.74
N TYR A 656 -75.86 62.16 -10.03
CA TYR A 656 -75.97 60.71 -9.88
C TYR A 656 -76.24 60.31 -8.43
N ARG A 657 -76.78 59.10 -8.22
CA ARG A 657 -76.91 58.48 -6.89
C ARG A 657 -75.80 57.45 -6.66
N ILE A 658 -75.39 57.28 -5.40
CA ILE A 658 -74.49 56.20 -4.97
C ILE A 658 -75.21 54.86 -5.19
N PRO A 659 -74.52 53.80 -5.68
CA PRO A 659 -75.10 52.46 -5.78
C PRO A 659 -75.42 51.86 -4.40
N VAL A 660 -76.60 51.23 -4.30
CA VAL A 660 -77.06 50.49 -3.13
C VAL A 660 -77.51 49.10 -3.56
N ASN A 661 -77.47 48.15 -2.64
CA ASN A 661 -78.02 46.81 -2.82
C ASN A 661 -79.57 46.87 -2.86
N LEU A 662 -80.21 45.75 -3.21
CA LEU A 662 -81.67 45.65 -3.31
C LEU A 662 -82.41 45.90 -1.98
N ASP A 663 -81.74 45.70 -0.85
CA ASP A 663 -82.23 45.97 0.51
C ASP A 663 -82.01 47.44 0.96
N GLY A 664 -81.40 48.28 0.11
CA GLY A 664 -81.06 49.67 0.41
C GLY A 664 -79.77 49.86 1.19
N SER A 665 -79.03 48.79 1.53
CA SER A 665 -77.69 48.89 2.11
C SER A 665 -76.65 49.40 1.10
N ASP A 666 -75.59 50.02 1.59
CA ASP A 666 -74.50 50.52 0.75
C ASP A 666 -73.87 49.41 -0.11
N LYS A 667 -73.66 49.67 -1.41
CA LYS A 667 -72.91 48.73 -2.24
C LYS A 667 -71.43 48.77 -1.88
N ILE A 668 -70.98 47.72 -1.20
CA ILE A 668 -69.57 47.42 -0.94
C ILE A 668 -69.18 46.27 -1.88
N TYR A 669 -67.96 46.31 -2.41
CA TYR A 669 -67.35 45.19 -3.12
C TYR A 669 -66.25 44.58 -2.26
N GLU A 670 -66.33 43.26 -2.03
CA GLU A 670 -65.32 42.47 -1.32
C GLU A 670 -64.32 41.91 -2.33
N ILE A 671 -63.04 42.24 -2.19
CA ILE A 671 -61.97 41.93 -3.16
C ILE A 671 -60.84 41.16 -2.48
N SER A 672 -60.41 40.04 -3.05
CA SER A 672 -59.12 39.42 -2.70
C SER A 672 -58.38 38.96 -3.95
N VAL A 673 -57.04 38.86 -3.87
CA VAL A 673 -56.19 38.52 -5.01
C VAL A 673 -55.20 37.42 -4.64
N ALA A 674 -54.94 36.51 -5.58
CA ALA A 674 -53.98 35.41 -5.42
C ALA A 674 -53.17 35.17 -6.71
N SER A 675 -51.93 34.69 -6.55
CA SER A 675 -51.03 34.47 -7.68
C SER A 675 -50.06 33.31 -7.46
N ASN A 676 -49.74 32.63 -8.56
CA ASN A 676 -48.49 31.89 -8.74
C ASN A 676 -47.82 32.43 -10.02
N PRO A 677 -46.95 33.46 -9.91
CA PRO A 677 -46.31 34.07 -11.07
C PRO A 677 -45.43 33.13 -11.90
N MET A 678 -44.88 32.06 -11.30
CA MET A 678 -44.10 31.05 -12.02
C MET A 678 -44.98 30.21 -12.95
N GLU A 679 -46.17 29.80 -12.49
CA GLU A 679 -47.18 29.10 -13.30
C GLU A 679 -48.05 30.05 -14.15
N ASN A 680 -47.78 31.36 -14.13
CA ASN A 680 -48.55 32.40 -14.83
C ASN A 680 -50.01 32.54 -14.34
N ILE A 681 -50.30 32.04 -13.14
CA ILE A 681 -51.65 32.06 -12.55
C ILE A 681 -51.85 33.38 -11.80
N PHE A 682 -52.86 34.14 -12.23
CA PHE A 682 -53.27 35.40 -11.62
C PHE A 682 -54.79 35.40 -11.45
N THR A 683 -55.25 35.50 -10.20
CA THR A 683 -56.67 35.39 -9.85
C THR A 683 -57.14 36.54 -8.96
N CYS A 684 -58.43 36.86 -9.07
CA CYS A 684 -59.10 37.86 -8.25
C CYS A 684 -60.48 37.32 -7.89
N GLN A 685 -60.89 37.46 -6.63
CA GLN A 685 -62.26 37.25 -6.19
C GLN A 685 -62.92 38.62 -6.00
N ILE A 686 -64.12 38.81 -6.57
CA ILE A 686 -64.96 40.00 -6.32
C ILE A 686 -66.36 39.50 -5.96
N ASP A 687 -66.87 39.88 -4.78
CA ASP A 687 -68.18 39.47 -4.27
C ASP A 687 -68.43 37.96 -4.40
N GLN A 688 -67.49 37.16 -3.86
CA GLN A 688 -67.46 35.68 -3.91
C GLN A 688 -67.26 35.04 -5.30
N LYS A 689 -67.31 35.79 -6.41
CA LYS A 689 -67.02 35.27 -7.74
C LYS A 689 -65.52 35.35 -8.04
N ILE A 690 -64.92 34.22 -8.39
CA ILE A 690 -63.51 34.11 -8.78
C ILE A 690 -63.36 34.37 -10.28
N TYR A 691 -62.32 35.10 -10.63
CA TYR A 691 -61.89 35.42 -11.98
C TYR A 691 -60.42 35.03 -12.16
N GLN A 692 -60.05 34.56 -13.35
CA GLN A 692 -58.67 34.26 -13.74
C GLN A 692 -58.30 35.07 -15.00
N LEU A 693 -57.02 35.35 -15.18
CA LEU A 693 -56.50 36.18 -16.29
C LEU A 693 -56.89 35.64 -17.68
N GLU A 694 -56.89 34.32 -17.86
CA GLU A 694 -57.20 33.68 -19.15
C GLU A 694 -58.67 33.90 -19.56
N ASP A 695 -59.60 33.71 -18.60
CA ASP A 695 -61.05 33.77 -18.81
C ASP A 695 -61.63 35.19 -18.75
N SER A 696 -60.92 36.16 -18.18
CA SER A 696 -61.50 37.46 -17.77
C SER A 696 -60.54 38.64 -17.92
N LYS A 697 -59.98 38.79 -19.13
CA LYS A 697 -59.06 39.89 -19.52
C LYS A 697 -59.59 41.32 -19.32
N SER A 698 -60.91 41.50 -19.16
CA SER A 698 -61.54 42.78 -18.82
C SER A 698 -61.54 43.09 -17.31
N ILE A 699 -61.29 42.09 -16.47
CA ILE A 699 -61.31 42.17 -15.00
C ILE A 699 -59.92 41.97 -14.41
N ILE A 700 -59.05 41.15 -15.03
CA ILE A 700 -57.63 41.05 -14.71
C ILE A 700 -56.85 41.37 -15.98
N SER A 701 -55.93 42.34 -15.91
CA SER A 701 -55.23 42.89 -17.07
C SER A 701 -53.82 43.39 -16.74
N GLY A 702 -53.09 43.83 -17.77
CA GLY A 702 -51.67 44.20 -17.68
C GLY A 702 -50.72 43.00 -17.81
N THR A 703 -49.44 43.29 -17.76
CA THR A 703 -48.33 42.30 -17.73
C THR A 703 -48.19 41.63 -16.35
N LYS A 704 -47.33 40.59 -16.27
CA LYS A 704 -46.89 39.99 -14.99
C LYS A 704 -46.34 41.02 -13.99
N ALA A 705 -45.79 42.13 -14.47
CA ALA A 705 -45.29 43.24 -13.66
C ALA A 705 -46.40 44.21 -13.20
N GLU A 706 -47.38 44.51 -14.06
CA GLU A 706 -48.41 45.54 -13.82
C GLU A 706 -49.59 45.07 -12.95
N ARG A 707 -50.06 43.83 -13.13
CA ARG A 707 -51.08 43.13 -12.33
C ARG A 707 -52.27 44.02 -11.93
N ILE A 708 -53.17 44.32 -12.87
CA ILE A 708 -54.31 45.23 -12.67
C ILE A 708 -55.61 44.43 -12.53
N VAL A 709 -56.32 44.61 -11.41
CA VAL A 709 -57.74 44.24 -11.25
C VAL A 709 -58.61 45.43 -11.67
N THR A 710 -59.62 45.21 -12.49
CA THR A 710 -60.58 46.22 -12.92
C THR A 710 -61.99 45.89 -12.41
N ILE A 711 -62.64 46.86 -11.77
CA ILE A 711 -64.04 46.75 -11.31
C ILE A 711 -64.88 47.81 -11.98
N GLU A 712 -65.94 47.38 -12.66
CA GLU A 712 -66.92 48.27 -13.25
C GLU A 712 -67.97 48.71 -12.21
N VAL A 713 -68.18 50.02 -12.09
CA VAL A 713 -69.19 50.59 -11.18
C VAL A 713 -70.11 51.51 -11.97
N VAL A 714 -71.40 51.20 -11.99
CA VAL A 714 -72.44 51.93 -12.75
C VAL A 714 -73.29 52.79 -11.81
N ASN A 715 -73.38 54.10 -12.07
CA ASN A 715 -74.34 54.96 -11.37
C ASN A 715 -75.47 55.34 -12.28
N TYR A 716 -76.69 55.22 -11.76
CA TYR A 716 -77.89 55.71 -12.41
C TYR A 716 -78.06 57.19 -12.15
N LYS A 717 -78.55 57.93 -13.16
CA LYS A 717 -78.94 59.33 -12.98
C LYS A 717 -79.90 59.45 -11.80
N GLY A 718 -79.66 60.43 -10.93
CA GLY A 718 -80.59 60.75 -9.86
C GLY A 718 -81.88 61.28 -10.49
N ASN A 719 -83.02 60.60 -10.27
CA ASN A 719 -84.31 61.18 -10.61
C ASN A 719 -84.41 62.53 -9.88
N LYS A 720 -84.36 63.63 -10.64
CA LYS A 720 -85.06 64.83 -10.21
C LYS A 720 -86.51 64.39 -10.04
N LEU A 721 -86.97 64.29 -8.80
CA LEU A 721 -88.40 64.30 -8.52
C LEU A 721 -88.96 65.49 -9.32
N PRO A 722 -90.00 65.29 -10.14
CA PRO A 722 -90.63 66.44 -10.80
C PRO A 722 -91.04 67.41 -9.69
N LYS A 723 -90.90 68.72 -9.94
CA LYS A 723 -91.41 69.73 -9.01
C LYS A 723 -92.87 69.40 -8.71
N THR A 724 -93.16 68.92 -7.51
CA THR A 724 -94.54 68.74 -7.02
C THR A 724 -95.09 70.13 -6.70
N GLY A 725 -95.46 70.81 -7.78
CA GLY A 725 -95.62 72.26 -7.87
C GLY A 725 -95.79 72.65 -9.33
N SER A 726 -96.87 72.14 -9.93
CA SER A 726 -97.43 72.57 -11.21
C SER A 726 -98.87 73.01 -10.94
N ASP A 727 -99.24 74.18 -11.43
CA ASP A 727 -100.49 74.87 -11.08
C ASP A 727 -101.77 74.09 -11.45
N TRP A 728 -101.62 73.08 -12.31
CA TRP A 728 -102.67 72.13 -12.70
C TRP A 728 -103.35 71.41 -11.53
N ASN A 729 -102.65 71.13 -10.43
CA ASN A 729 -103.27 70.47 -9.27
C ASN A 729 -104.28 71.38 -8.56
N LEU A 730 -104.16 72.70 -8.64
CA LEU A 730 -105.09 73.64 -8.02
C LEU A 730 -106.43 73.70 -8.79
N LEU A 731 -106.39 73.59 -10.12
CA LEU A 731 -107.57 73.54 -11.00
C LEU A 731 -108.39 72.25 -10.80
N ILE A 732 -107.72 71.10 -10.65
CA ILE A 732 -108.40 69.82 -10.42
C ILE A 732 -109.04 69.77 -9.03
N LEU A 733 -108.37 70.31 -8.00
CA LEU A 733 -108.91 70.36 -6.64
C LEU A 733 -110.13 71.28 -6.53
N THR A 734 -110.09 72.45 -7.19
CA THR A 734 -111.21 73.41 -7.19
C THR A 734 -112.41 72.90 -7.99
N ALA A 735 -112.20 72.23 -9.13
CA ALA A 735 -113.28 71.53 -9.86
C ALA A 735 -113.92 70.40 -9.02
N GLY A 736 -113.11 69.62 -8.29
CA GLY A 736 -113.61 68.58 -7.39
C GLY A 736 -114.50 69.12 -6.26
N ILE A 737 -114.09 70.22 -5.62
CA ILE A 737 -114.88 70.86 -4.55
C ILE A 737 -116.19 71.45 -5.08
N ALA A 738 -116.19 72.04 -6.28
CA ALA A 738 -117.41 72.57 -6.90
C ALA A 738 -118.46 71.47 -7.20
N CYS A 739 -118.02 70.31 -7.70
CA CYS A 739 -118.91 69.17 -7.95
C CYS A 739 -119.52 68.59 -6.66
N VAL A 740 -118.75 68.53 -5.57
CA VAL A 740 -119.25 68.02 -4.27
C VAL A 740 -120.24 68.99 -3.63
N LEU A 741 -120.00 70.31 -3.69
CA LEU A 741 -120.94 71.32 -3.18
C LEU A 741 -122.24 71.37 -4.00
N GLY A 742 -122.16 71.22 -5.33
CA GLY A 742 -123.35 71.14 -6.19
C GLY A 742 -124.23 69.92 -5.90
N ALA A 743 -123.63 68.77 -5.56
CA ALA A 743 -124.36 67.55 -5.21
C ALA A 743 -125.09 67.63 -3.85
N ILE A 744 -124.60 68.45 -2.92
CA ILE A 744 -125.19 68.65 -1.59
C ILE A 744 -126.39 69.61 -1.63
N TRP A 745 -126.43 70.55 -2.58
CA TRP A 745 -127.44 71.63 -2.58
C TRP A 745 -128.81 71.26 -3.19
N TRP A 746 -128.92 70.19 -4.00
CA TRP A 746 -130.18 69.79 -4.67
C TRP A 746 -130.93 68.63 -3.98
N LYS A 747 -130.47 68.12 -2.83
CA LYS A 747 -131.15 67.05 -2.08
C LYS A 747 -131.74 67.53 -0.73
N THR A 748 -132.53 68.60 -0.79
CA THR A 748 -133.38 69.05 0.34
C THR A 748 -134.78 69.39 -0.15
N PRO A 749 -135.82 68.58 0.17
CA PRO A 749 -137.19 68.86 -0.23
C PRO A 749 -137.85 69.92 0.67
N TYR A 750 -138.53 70.87 0.03
CA TYR A 750 -139.48 71.79 0.68
C TYR A 750 -140.61 71.03 1.41
N LYS A 751 -141.02 71.53 2.58
CA LYS A 751 -142.34 71.23 3.15
C LYS A 751 -142.92 72.45 3.89
N LYS A 752 -143.93 73.05 3.25
CA LYS A 752 -144.90 74.05 3.74
C LYS A 752 -144.35 75.27 4.47
#